data_AF-A0A0L0N6D3-F1
#
_entry.id   AF-A0A0L0N6D3-F1
#
_cell.length_a   1.000
_cell.length_b   1.000
_cell.length_c   1.000
_cell.angle_alpha   90.00
_cell.angle_beta   90.00
_cell.angle_gamma   90.00
#
_symmetry.space_group_name_H-M   'P 1'
#
loop_
_entity.id
_entity.type
_entity.pdbx_description
1 polymer ?
#
loop_
_entity_poly.entity_id
_entity_poly.type
_entity_poly.pdbx_seq_one_letter_code
_entity_poly.pdbx_strand_id
1 'polypeptide(L)'
;MVAPAVPDLTEEVLHESIDARTESLIALRELGPPDLVHLLKQGVRNTGKQTGIYHHVTGVDASSSASLAAYINTLTYKDNGPTAVSKIVEGVYCCYNAFSRLDMRVHVSIPGTVESYCVDERGEKRKASDELWLETYLCSVLRAYSYADSGSGDTIRKIMGVRRFNPVTNTETEHRFLHAAEQLFFRGWQLGSDSVVQVPTNVSNHLTTGLLKYLETTGRYASGINLFEKLRTQSIEVSSLLAKVLFMGNEEVAGVKALYQSLQETPMDYVMLDTQAEFLLKKAQTADTPEVKEERLRMALGCADRSTIAAPSEFGTWARLAQIYVSMEDWENALTTLNSCPMFTYQDKDTPIMPEPKEVHLPILSETRLDEIDSEPESRFSEQVDPSLLGLRAAGYRGTFKQAYSILTEMTAKIGWDQLLKIRSNVFVMEDEYRTEKQEASHPALSKRSPSMDGLRGTPDPTANGVEESDGDKDAAEKPEKPAETETANEIVTTNGDGNGDSNGGSNGDSNGNSNGNSNGNSNGGSNSGSNGDSNGDSNGDSNGDSNGVEKPSNTIDPQEVKADTDQNTSSDEHLSKLNTKRLCERWLDSLFMVLYEDLRVYTIWRTQMAQYRAQQMQYKKSAEEWEILGALAERLQHLDEAVEAYRACLSLRFSPKALAGVLRVFEKTKSTRETVASVIRLVTWQYRWYSEFSPDLLHTIRTLIEDEGAVKVRSIIQATSLPQNVLDLTHHYAALPRIMASSTGDAPASPPVAIVCVGMAGSGKTTFMQRINAHLHAQQNPPYVMNLDPAVLSVPFESNIDIRDSVNYEEVMKQYNLGPNGGILTSLNLFATKVDQIVNLLEKRAKPDPEKPERKPIDNILVDTPGQIEVFVWSASGTILLESLASSFPTVIAYIIDTPRTASTSTFMSNMLYACSILYKTKLPMILVFNKTDVKDASFAKEWMTDFEAFQAALQRDEESDTLGGVEGGGHGGSGYMGSLLNSMSLVLEEFYSDLSMVGVSSRLGTGVDEFFEAVEEKKQEFMRDYYPELQRRRQEREEQKKKSRDKELGKMMQGMSMGQEPVERTDDDDDIDVVSDDDEDSDDEKKKESLQERYQAAMGDNDDSVMADASFAKYLYKQK
;
A
#
# COMPACT_ATOMS: atom_id res chain seq x y z
N MET A 1 -0.91 19.90 -3.03
CA MET A 1 -0.97 19.38 -1.65
C MET A 1 -0.33 20.40 -0.74
N VAL A 2 -1.01 20.76 0.34
CA VAL A 2 -0.37 21.45 1.46
C VAL A 2 0.49 20.41 2.15
N ALA A 3 1.81 20.46 1.93
CA ALA A 3 2.72 19.56 2.62
C ALA A 3 2.68 19.84 4.13
N PRO A 4 2.79 18.83 5.01
CA PRO A 4 2.68 19.03 6.44
C PRO A 4 3.78 19.97 6.90
N ALA A 5 3.52 20.71 7.98
CA ALA A 5 4.55 21.48 8.64
C ALA A 5 5.74 20.58 9.05
N VAL A 6 6.90 21.21 9.21
CA VAL A 6 8.14 20.51 9.57
C VAL A 6 8.37 20.76 11.07
N PRO A 7 8.29 19.72 11.92
CA PRO A 7 8.71 19.85 13.31
C PRO A 7 10.24 19.99 13.36
N ASP A 8 10.74 20.87 14.22
CA ASP A 8 12.16 21.11 14.40
C ASP A 8 12.54 20.72 15.85
N LEU A 9 13.31 19.64 16.01
CA LEU A 9 13.93 19.25 17.28
C LEU A 9 15.40 19.66 17.24
N THR A 10 15.82 20.53 18.17
CA THR A 10 17.17 21.08 18.17
C THR A 10 18.10 20.23 19.03
N GLU A 11 19.26 19.87 18.47
CA GLU A 11 20.30 19.13 19.16
C GLU A 11 21.04 20.01 20.19
N GLU A 12 21.51 19.40 21.28
CA GLU A 12 22.45 20.04 22.20
C GLU A 12 23.88 19.99 21.63
N VAL A 13 24.29 18.82 21.14
CA VAL A 13 25.57 18.56 20.47
C VAL A 13 25.33 18.22 18.99
N LEU A 14 26.10 18.82 18.08
CA LEU A 14 25.97 18.57 16.64
C LEU A 14 26.16 17.09 16.32
N HIS A 15 25.23 16.53 15.54
CA HIS A 15 25.22 15.14 15.06
C HIS A 15 24.91 14.07 16.11
N GLU A 16 24.54 14.46 17.34
CA GLU A 16 24.20 13.51 18.40
C GLU A 16 23.03 12.57 18.04
N SER A 17 22.07 13.04 17.22
CA SER A 17 20.95 12.21 16.75
C SER A 17 21.39 11.09 15.79
N ILE A 18 22.41 11.34 14.98
CA ILE A 18 22.98 10.35 14.05
C ILE A 18 23.77 9.31 14.83
N ASP A 19 24.52 9.74 15.84
CA ASP A 19 25.31 8.86 16.70
C ASP A 19 24.38 7.97 17.54
N ALA A 20 23.36 8.56 18.20
CA ALA A 20 22.34 7.82 18.95
C ALA A 20 21.61 6.79 18.06
N ARG A 21 21.29 7.16 16.81
CA ARG A 21 20.71 6.21 15.84
C ARG A 21 21.66 5.05 15.57
N THR A 22 22.95 5.31 15.39
CA THR A 22 23.96 4.27 15.13
C THR A 22 24.09 3.30 16.31
N GLU A 23 24.12 3.82 17.54
CA GLU A 23 24.16 3.00 18.75
C GLU A 23 22.89 2.13 18.91
N SER A 24 21.73 2.66 18.49
CA SER A 24 20.46 1.94 18.58
C SER A 24 20.33 0.75 17.60
N LEU A 25 21.15 0.67 16.54
CA LEU A 25 21.02 -0.35 15.48
C LEU A 25 21.09 -1.79 16.02
N ILE A 26 21.93 -2.03 17.03
CA ILE A 26 22.13 -3.35 17.65
C ILE A 26 20.87 -3.83 18.39
N ALA A 27 20.05 -2.89 18.86
CA ALA A 27 18.84 -3.19 19.62
C ALA A 27 17.61 -3.45 18.73
N LEU A 28 17.66 -3.09 17.44
CA LEU A 28 16.52 -3.22 16.53
C LEU A 28 16.21 -4.70 16.22
N ARG A 29 14.93 -5.04 16.20
CA ARG A 29 14.48 -6.43 16.00
C ARG A 29 13.39 -6.60 14.95
N GLU A 30 12.60 -5.56 14.66
CA GLU A 30 11.48 -5.62 13.70
C GLU A 30 11.81 -4.81 12.43
N LEU A 31 10.79 -4.14 11.86
CA LEU A 31 10.93 -3.24 10.71
C LEU A 31 11.85 -2.04 11.01
N GLY A 32 12.18 -1.75 12.27
CA GLY A 32 12.97 -0.60 12.71
C GLY A 32 12.15 0.68 12.96
N PRO A 33 12.80 1.73 13.47
CA PRO A 33 12.16 2.99 13.83
C PRO A 33 11.84 3.85 12.61
N PRO A 34 10.97 4.88 12.72
CA PRO A 34 10.78 5.88 11.67
C PRO A 34 12.11 6.43 11.14
N ASP A 35 12.11 6.86 9.89
CA ASP A 35 13.31 7.39 9.24
C ASP A 35 13.73 8.68 9.95
N LEU A 36 15.04 8.90 10.04
CA LEU A 36 15.62 10.08 10.67
C LEU A 36 16.09 11.04 9.58
N VAL A 37 15.75 12.32 9.73
CA VAL A 37 16.28 13.38 8.88
C VAL A 37 16.97 14.38 9.78
N HIS A 38 18.28 14.48 9.62
CA HIS A 38 19.13 15.45 10.29
C HIS A 38 19.46 16.58 9.32
N LEU A 39 19.44 17.83 9.79
CA LEU A 39 19.79 19.01 9.00
C LEU A 39 20.70 19.92 9.81
N LEU A 40 21.72 20.45 9.14
CA LEU A 40 22.62 21.46 9.70
C LEU A 40 22.20 22.85 9.22
N LYS A 41 21.66 23.66 10.14
CA LYS A 41 21.28 25.04 9.88
C LYS A 41 22.45 25.97 10.23
N GLN A 42 22.77 26.90 9.34
CA GLN A 42 23.77 27.95 9.54
C GLN A 42 23.09 29.33 9.49
N GLY A 43 23.38 30.19 10.46
CA GLY A 43 22.83 31.56 10.48
C GLY A 43 23.30 32.38 9.27
N VAL A 44 22.37 33.08 8.59
CA VAL A 44 22.69 33.89 7.40
C VAL A 44 23.61 35.07 7.75
N ARG A 45 23.44 35.64 8.95
CA ARG A 45 24.26 36.77 9.46
C ARG A 45 25.45 36.34 10.32
N ASN A 46 25.46 35.10 10.81
CA ASN A 46 26.50 34.60 11.71
C ASN A 46 26.89 33.17 11.29
N THR A 47 27.80 33.09 10.33
CA THR A 47 28.25 31.84 9.70
C THR A 47 28.99 30.90 10.67
N GLY A 48 29.48 31.40 11.81
CA GLY A 48 30.19 30.59 12.80
C GLY A 48 29.28 29.77 13.73
N LYS A 49 27.97 30.05 13.77
CA LYS A 49 27.02 29.31 14.62
C LYS A 49 26.20 28.35 13.77
N GLN A 50 26.55 27.07 13.85
CA GLN A 50 25.77 25.98 13.30
C GLN A 50 24.82 25.42 14.37
N THR A 51 23.68 24.93 13.93
CA THR A 51 22.68 24.31 14.80
C THR A 51 22.16 23.07 14.09
N GLY A 52 22.33 21.92 14.74
CA GLY A 52 21.79 20.65 14.28
C GLY A 52 20.32 20.59 14.66
N ILE A 53 19.48 20.24 13.69
CA ILE A 53 18.08 19.93 13.93
C ILE A 53 17.77 18.56 13.34
N TYR A 54 16.78 17.89 13.90
CA TYR A 54 16.29 16.64 13.35
C TYR A 54 14.78 16.52 13.46
N HIS A 55 14.24 15.64 12.62
CA HIS A 55 12.85 15.20 12.70
C HIS A 55 12.71 13.79 12.15
N HIS A 56 11.60 13.16 12.49
CA HIS A 56 11.27 11.82 12.02
C HIS A 56 10.30 11.87 10.85
N VAL A 57 10.41 10.88 9.96
CA VAL A 57 9.53 10.79 8.79
C VAL A 57 9.20 9.33 8.45
N THR A 58 8.01 9.11 7.89
CA THR A 58 7.63 7.84 7.25
C THR A 58 6.93 8.11 5.92
N GLY A 59 7.05 7.16 4.98
CA GLY A 59 6.33 7.21 3.69
C GLY A 59 6.97 8.07 2.61
N VAL A 60 8.24 8.46 2.77
CA VAL A 60 9.03 9.06 1.68
C VAL A 60 9.51 7.95 0.75
N ASP A 61 9.56 8.22 -0.56
CA ASP A 61 10.05 7.27 -1.55
C ASP A 61 11.56 6.99 -1.36
N ALA A 62 11.89 5.83 -0.79
CA ALA A 62 13.25 5.36 -0.57
C ALA A 62 13.77 4.42 -1.68
N SER A 63 13.21 4.50 -2.91
CA SER A 63 13.66 3.71 -4.07
C SER A 63 15.05 4.07 -4.58
N SER A 64 15.54 5.28 -4.30
CA SER A 64 16.87 5.71 -4.72
C SER A 64 17.42 6.83 -3.83
N SER A 65 18.75 7.01 -3.86
CA SER A 65 19.41 8.14 -3.20
C SER A 65 18.94 9.50 -3.74
N ALA A 66 18.57 9.58 -5.02
CA ALA A 66 18.04 10.79 -5.64
C ALA A 66 16.66 11.18 -5.07
N SER A 67 15.79 10.21 -4.78
CA SER A 67 14.47 10.45 -4.19
C SER A 67 14.58 11.01 -2.78
N LEU A 68 15.48 10.45 -1.96
CA LEU A 68 15.74 10.95 -0.60
C LEU A 68 16.42 12.33 -0.59
N ALA A 69 17.37 12.56 -1.51
CA ALA A 69 17.99 13.87 -1.68
C ALA A 69 16.97 14.93 -2.16
N ALA A 70 16.02 14.55 -3.02
CA ALA A 70 14.94 15.44 -3.44
C ALA A 70 14.09 15.88 -2.24
N TYR A 71 13.79 14.98 -1.30
CA TYR A 71 13.10 15.34 -0.06
C TYR A 71 13.87 16.40 0.75
N ILE A 72 15.18 16.22 1.00
CA ILE A 72 16.01 17.23 1.69
C ILE A 72 16.01 18.57 0.93
N ASN A 73 16.09 18.53 -0.39
CA ASN A 73 16.03 19.73 -1.23
C ASN A 73 14.69 20.46 -1.07
N THR A 74 13.56 19.76 -0.91
CA THR A 74 12.26 20.41 -0.66
C THR A 74 12.23 21.21 0.65
N LEU A 75 13.00 20.80 1.67
CA LEU A 75 13.12 21.50 2.94
C LEU A 75 13.93 22.79 2.79
N THR A 76 14.95 22.76 1.93
CA THR A 76 15.80 23.91 1.62
C THR A 76 15.03 25.07 0.97
N TYR A 77 14.08 24.77 0.08
CA TYR A 77 13.25 25.81 -0.55
C TYR A 77 12.33 26.54 0.42
N LYS A 78 11.87 25.88 1.50
CA LYS A 78 11.01 26.50 2.51
C LYS A 78 11.78 27.48 3.41
N ASP A 79 13.02 27.16 3.73
CA ASP A 79 13.88 27.99 4.58
C ASP A 79 14.61 29.11 3.82
N ASN A 80 14.60 29.15 2.48
CA ASN A 80 15.31 30.16 1.66
C ASN A 80 14.47 31.40 1.27
N GLY A 81 13.42 31.73 2.04
CA GLY A 81 12.61 32.94 1.80
C GLY A 81 13.36 34.27 2.07
N PRO A 82 12.85 35.42 1.58
CA PRO A 82 13.48 36.75 1.80
C PRO A 82 13.57 37.17 3.28
N THR A 83 12.89 36.47 4.19
CA THR A 83 12.91 36.66 5.65
C THR A 83 13.69 35.58 6.40
N ALA A 84 14.45 34.73 5.70
CA ALA A 84 15.19 33.62 6.29
C ALA A 84 16.31 34.07 7.24
N VAL A 85 16.32 33.51 8.46
CA VAL A 85 17.32 33.80 9.50
C VAL A 85 18.51 32.82 9.43
N SER A 86 18.27 31.61 8.94
CA SER A 86 19.24 30.53 8.76
C SER A 86 19.04 29.86 7.39
N LYS A 87 20.09 29.22 6.89
CA LYS A 87 20.08 28.40 5.67
C LYS A 87 20.50 26.97 6.01
N ILE A 88 19.98 25.99 5.29
CA ILE A 88 20.42 24.59 5.40
C ILE A 88 21.71 24.42 4.59
N VAL A 89 22.74 23.86 5.22
CA VAL A 89 24.06 23.63 4.60
C VAL A 89 24.32 22.15 4.34
N GLU A 90 23.82 21.29 5.22
CA GLU A 90 24.01 19.85 5.16
C GLU A 90 22.72 19.15 5.59
N GLY A 91 22.44 17.99 5.02
CA GLY A 91 21.35 17.12 5.46
C GLY A 91 21.71 15.65 5.34
N VAL A 92 21.27 14.86 6.31
CA VAL A 92 21.45 13.40 6.31
C VAL A 92 20.09 12.73 6.47
N TYR A 93 19.73 11.88 5.51
CA TYR A 93 18.54 11.03 5.59
C TYR A 93 18.96 9.60 5.93
N CYS A 94 18.41 9.03 7.00
CA CYS A 94 18.69 7.66 7.44
C CYS A 94 17.41 6.80 7.35
N CYS A 95 17.46 5.72 6.56
CA CYS A 95 16.40 4.75 6.37
C CYS A 95 16.90 3.34 6.72
N TYR A 96 16.22 2.64 7.63
CA TYR A 96 16.67 1.32 8.07
C TYR A 96 16.18 0.21 7.12
N ASN A 97 17.06 -0.68 6.70
CA ASN A 97 16.74 -1.89 5.95
C ASN A 97 16.72 -3.09 6.91
N ALA A 98 15.52 -3.65 7.13
CA ALA A 98 15.33 -4.77 8.05
C ALA A 98 15.71 -6.14 7.47
N PHE A 99 15.76 -6.30 6.13
CA PHE A 99 16.21 -7.55 5.51
C PHE A 99 17.70 -7.80 5.75
N SER A 100 18.51 -6.78 5.46
CA SER A 100 19.97 -6.86 5.59
C SER A 100 20.50 -6.32 6.92
N ARG A 101 19.63 -5.74 7.76
CA ARG A 101 19.97 -5.07 9.03
C ARG A 101 21.03 -3.98 8.88
N LEU A 102 20.83 -3.13 7.87
CA LEU A 102 21.72 -2.01 7.54
C LEU A 102 20.93 -0.70 7.58
N ASP A 103 21.56 0.38 8.02
CA ASP A 103 20.98 1.73 7.96
C ASP A 103 21.50 2.44 6.71
N MET A 104 20.62 2.64 5.72
CA MET A 104 20.93 3.36 4.49
C MET A 104 20.95 4.86 4.76
N ARG A 105 22.05 5.53 4.42
CA ARG A 105 22.25 6.95 4.65
C ARG A 105 22.52 7.71 3.36
N VAL A 106 21.83 8.82 3.18
CA VAL A 106 22.06 9.77 2.09
C VAL A 106 22.47 11.09 2.70
N HIS A 107 23.73 11.45 2.46
CA HIS A 107 24.34 12.70 2.89
C HIS A 107 24.29 13.70 1.73
N VAL A 108 23.76 14.89 1.99
CA VAL A 108 23.58 15.96 1.01
C VAL A 108 24.28 17.21 1.54
N SER A 109 25.37 17.61 0.89
CA SER A 109 26.04 18.89 1.14
C SER A 109 25.53 19.93 0.14
N ILE A 110 25.12 21.10 0.63
CA ILE A 110 24.56 22.18 -0.18
C ILE A 110 25.57 23.33 -0.28
N PRO A 111 26.02 23.70 -1.50
CA PRO A 111 25.63 23.16 -2.80
C PRO A 111 26.52 21.98 -3.27
N GLY A 112 25.89 20.88 -3.71
CA GLY A 112 26.40 20.12 -4.86
C GLY A 112 27.00 18.73 -4.64
N THR A 113 26.94 18.09 -3.46
CA THR A 113 27.36 16.67 -3.36
C THR A 113 26.31 15.82 -2.65
N VAL A 114 25.93 14.70 -3.28
CA VAL A 114 25.09 13.65 -2.69
C VAL A 114 25.92 12.40 -2.56
N GLU A 115 26.17 11.95 -1.34
CA GLU A 115 26.87 10.70 -1.03
C GLU A 115 25.88 9.71 -0.43
N SER A 116 25.85 8.48 -0.94
CA SER A 116 25.03 7.40 -0.40
C SER A 116 25.88 6.24 0.09
N TYR A 117 25.68 5.85 1.34
CA TYR A 117 26.38 4.74 1.98
C TYR A 117 25.42 4.00 2.92
N CYS A 118 25.77 2.79 3.34
CA CYS A 118 25.05 2.05 4.37
C CYS A 118 25.94 1.85 5.59
N VAL A 119 25.32 1.77 6.77
CA VAL A 119 25.99 1.56 8.06
C VAL A 119 25.49 0.26 8.65
N ASP A 120 26.41 -0.61 9.07
CA ASP A 120 26.06 -1.86 9.72
C ASP A 120 25.90 -1.71 11.25
N GLU A 121 25.51 -2.78 11.94
CA GLU A 121 25.35 -2.81 13.40
C GLU A 121 26.64 -2.46 14.16
N ARG A 122 27.81 -2.51 13.52
CA ARG A 122 29.11 -2.15 14.11
C ARG A 122 29.49 -0.69 13.86
N GLY A 123 28.68 0.04 13.09
CA GLY A 123 28.95 1.42 12.69
C GLY A 123 29.89 1.54 11.48
N GLU A 124 30.20 0.45 10.77
CA GLU A 124 31.09 0.49 9.62
C GLU A 124 30.35 0.92 8.34
N LYS A 125 30.96 1.84 7.58
CA LYS A 125 30.40 2.33 6.31
C LYS A 125 30.66 1.34 5.18
N ARG A 126 29.61 1.01 4.42
CA ARG A 126 29.63 0.15 3.23
C ARG A 126 28.96 0.85 2.05
N LYS A 127 29.22 0.34 0.84
CA LYS A 127 28.62 0.87 -0.40
C LYS A 127 27.16 0.43 -0.53
N ALA A 128 26.28 1.36 -0.85
CA ALA A 128 24.87 1.09 -1.17
C ALA A 128 24.75 0.48 -2.58
N SER A 129 24.28 -0.78 -2.67
CA SER A 129 23.95 -1.45 -3.95
C SER A 129 22.47 -1.27 -4.30
N ASP A 130 22.11 -1.54 -5.56
CA ASP A 130 20.72 -1.41 -6.04
C ASP A 130 19.76 -2.41 -5.38
N GLU A 131 20.24 -3.63 -5.06
CA GLU A 131 19.47 -4.62 -4.30
C GLU A 131 19.12 -4.11 -2.89
N LEU A 132 20.07 -3.44 -2.22
CA LEU A 132 19.81 -2.84 -0.91
C LEU A 132 18.79 -1.71 -1.00
N TRP A 133 18.77 -0.93 -2.09
CA TRP A 133 17.75 0.09 -2.32
C TRP A 133 16.35 -0.50 -2.52
N LEU A 134 16.24 -1.62 -3.25
CA LEU A 134 14.96 -2.33 -3.39
C LEU A 134 14.43 -2.84 -2.06
N GLU A 135 15.28 -3.48 -1.25
CA GLU A 135 14.93 -3.93 0.11
C GLU A 135 14.50 -2.75 1.00
N THR A 136 15.25 -1.66 0.95
CA THR A 136 14.99 -0.45 1.75
C THR A 136 13.67 0.22 1.35
N TYR A 137 13.38 0.29 0.05
CA TYR A 137 12.11 0.79 -0.45
C TYR A 137 10.94 -0.01 0.12
N LEU A 138 10.98 -1.35 0.04
CA LEU A 138 9.92 -2.19 0.59
C LEU A 138 9.77 -2.00 2.11
N CYS A 139 10.88 -1.99 2.86
CA CYS A 139 10.86 -1.71 4.30
C CYS A 139 10.27 -0.33 4.62
N SER A 140 10.57 0.71 3.84
CA SER A 140 10.05 2.07 4.05
C SER A 140 8.53 2.13 3.91
N VAL A 141 7.97 1.43 2.91
CA VAL A 141 6.52 1.35 2.67
C VAL A 141 5.85 0.57 3.81
N LEU A 142 6.36 -0.61 4.16
CA LEU A 142 5.80 -1.42 5.25
C LEU A 142 5.85 -0.69 6.60
N ARG A 143 6.94 0.03 6.87
CA ARG A 143 7.08 0.88 8.05
C ARG A 143 6.05 2.00 8.05
N ALA A 144 5.78 2.65 6.92
CA ALA A 144 4.74 3.67 6.83
C ALA A 144 3.35 3.12 7.21
N TYR A 145 3.00 1.89 6.79
CA TYR A 145 1.76 1.23 7.19
C TYR A 145 1.73 0.78 8.66
N SER A 146 2.87 0.37 9.20
CA SER A 146 2.99 -0.04 10.61
C SER A 146 2.90 1.15 11.58
N TYR A 147 3.52 2.28 11.25
CA TYR A 147 3.50 3.50 12.08
C TYR A 147 2.36 4.47 11.75
N ALA A 148 1.47 4.09 10.83
CA ALA A 148 0.25 4.85 10.57
C ALA A 148 -0.71 4.78 11.76
N ASP A 149 -1.38 5.89 12.05
CA ASP A 149 -2.33 5.98 13.14
C ASP A 149 -3.70 5.41 12.75
N SER A 150 -4.35 4.71 13.68
CA SER A 150 -5.69 4.15 13.53
C SER A 150 -6.82 5.16 13.74
N GLY A 151 -6.49 6.46 13.75
CA GLY A 151 -7.41 7.54 14.07
C GLY A 151 -7.62 7.77 15.57
N SER A 152 -7.14 6.89 16.45
CA SER A 152 -7.23 7.08 17.91
C SER A 152 -6.25 8.11 18.45
N GLY A 153 -5.17 8.40 17.71
CA GLY A 153 -4.09 9.28 18.12
C GLY A 153 -3.06 8.67 19.06
N ASP A 154 -3.19 7.40 19.43
CA ASP A 154 -2.26 6.72 20.33
C ASP A 154 -0.86 6.61 19.70
N THR A 155 -0.78 6.38 18.38
CA THR A 155 0.50 6.22 17.67
C THR A 155 1.19 7.58 17.47
N ILE A 156 0.40 8.63 17.24
CA ILE A 156 0.89 10.00 17.10
C ILE A 156 1.48 10.52 18.41
N ARG A 157 0.89 10.18 19.56
CA ARG A 157 1.38 10.60 20.88
C ARG A 157 2.66 9.89 21.32
N LYS A 158 2.94 8.68 20.82
CA LYS A 158 4.12 7.88 21.20
C LYS A 158 5.44 8.48 20.76
N ILE A 159 5.50 9.04 19.55
CA ILE A 159 6.74 9.59 18.97
C ILE A 159 6.50 11.03 18.58
N MET A 160 7.26 11.94 19.19
CA MET A 160 7.21 13.37 18.94
C MET A 160 7.69 13.71 17.52
N GLY A 161 7.00 14.62 16.84
CA GLY A 161 7.53 15.25 15.63
C GLY A 161 7.73 14.31 14.43
N VAL A 162 6.89 13.28 14.26
CA VAL A 162 6.94 12.39 13.09
C VAL A 162 6.04 12.92 11.98
N ARG A 163 6.61 13.14 10.80
CA ARG A 163 5.87 13.43 9.56
C ARG A 163 5.46 12.13 8.89
N ARG A 164 4.18 11.90 8.64
CA ARG A 164 3.69 10.65 8.03
C ARG A 164 3.08 10.95 6.67
N PHE A 165 3.74 10.49 5.62
CA PHE A 165 3.28 10.60 4.24
C PHE A 165 2.58 9.32 3.80
N ASN A 166 1.72 9.45 2.79
CA ASN A 166 1.18 8.28 2.11
C ASN A 166 2.26 7.72 1.17
N PRO A 167 2.77 6.49 1.40
CA PRO A 167 3.84 5.91 0.60
C PRO A 167 3.43 5.57 -0.83
N VAL A 168 2.14 5.33 -1.08
CA VAL A 168 1.62 4.95 -2.41
C VAL A 168 0.54 5.95 -2.78
N THR A 169 0.78 6.76 -3.80
CA THR A 169 -0.10 7.88 -4.16
C THR A 169 -0.66 7.79 -5.57
N ASN A 170 -0.05 6.96 -6.41
CA ASN A 170 -0.42 6.79 -7.81
C ASN A 170 -0.20 5.33 -8.26
N THR A 171 -0.67 4.99 -9.46
CA THR A 171 -0.58 3.62 -10.02
C THR A 171 0.86 3.19 -10.32
N GLU A 172 1.76 4.14 -10.60
CA GLU A 172 3.17 3.83 -10.85
C GLU A 172 3.90 3.38 -9.58
N THR A 173 3.69 4.09 -8.46
CA THR A 173 4.22 3.71 -7.15
C THR A 173 3.60 2.42 -6.63
N GLU A 174 2.31 2.16 -6.94
CA GLU A 174 1.67 0.86 -6.69
C GLU A 174 2.37 -0.26 -7.46
N HIS A 175 2.60 -0.11 -8.77
CA HIS A 175 3.27 -1.13 -9.57
C HIS A 175 4.69 -1.40 -9.05
N ARG A 176 5.44 -0.34 -8.69
CA ARG A 176 6.76 -0.49 -8.06
C ARG A 176 6.69 -1.22 -6.72
N PHE A 177 5.71 -0.91 -5.88
CA PHE A 177 5.51 -1.58 -4.59
C PHE A 177 5.18 -3.07 -4.76
N LEU A 178 4.22 -3.41 -5.63
CA LEU A 178 3.83 -4.80 -5.88
C LEU A 178 4.97 -5.59 -6.52
N HIS A 179 5.75 -4.98 -7.41
CA HIS A 179 6.92 -5.60 -8.01
C HIS A 179 8.03 -5.89 -6.97
N ALA A 180 8.33 -4.93 -6.09
CA ALA A 180 9.28 -5.13 -5.01
C ALA A 180 8.82 -6.22 -4.03
N ALA A 181 7.52 -6.23 -3.71
CA ALA A 181 6.91 -7.25 -2.86
C ALA A 181 6.98 -8.65 -3.50
N GLU A 182 6.77 -8.76 -4.82
CA GLU A 182 6.90 -10.03 -5.55
C GLU A 182 8.32 -10.60 -5.46
N GLN A 183 9.34 -9.78 -5.72
CA GLN A 183 10.73 -10.23 -5.72
C GLN A 183 11.22 -10.66 -4.33
N LEU A 184 10.78 -9.96 -3.28
CA LEU A 184 11.25 -10.17 -1.91
C LEU A 184 10.32 -11.07 -1.06
N PHE A 185 9.22 -11.57 -1.64
CA PHE A 185 8.16 -12.28 -0.93
C PHE A 185 8.67 -13.43 -0.05
N PHE A 186 9.49 -14.32 -0.61
CA PHE A 186 10.02 -15.50 0.08
C PHE A 186 11.11 -15.20 1.11
N ARG A 187 11.60 -13.96 1.15
CA ARG A 187 12.47 -13.46 2.22
C ARG A 187 11.68 -12.69 3.29
N GLY A 188 10.37 -12.51 3.12
CA GLY A 188 9.52 -11.68 3.98
C GLY A 188 9.48 -12.12 5.45
N TRP A 189 9.69 -13.41 5.74
CA TRP A 189 9.79 -13.91 7.12
C TRP A 189 10.94 -13.29 7.92
N GLN A 190 11.99 -12.78 7.25
CA GLN A 190 13.13 -12.10 7.90
C GLN A 190 12.72 -10.77 8.55
N LEU A 191 11.62 -10.17 8.12
CA LEU A 191 11.14 -8.89 8.64
C LEU A 191 10.48 -9.01 10.01
N GLY A 192 10.20 -10.22 10.49
CA GLY A 192 9.41 -10.47 11.69
C GLY A 192 7.90 -10.57 11.40
N SER A 193 7.12 -10.69 12.47
CA SER A 193 5.67 -10.89 12.43
C SER A 193 4.97 -10.06 13.49
N ASP A 194 3.65 -9.91 13.35
CA ASP A 194 2.86 -9.24 14.38
C ASP A 194 2.94 -9.99 15.72
N SER A 195 2.85 -9.26 16.84
CA SER A 195 2.99 -9.77 18.22
C SER A 195 2.07 -10.93 18.65
N VAL A 196 1.14 -11.34 17.78
CA VAL A 196 0.21 -12.45 17.99
C VAL A 196 0.72 -13.75 17.36
N VAL A 197 1.63 -13.64 16.40
CA VAL A 197 2.28 -14.75 15.68
C VAL A 197 3.64 -15.01 16.32
N GLN A 198 3.90 -16.25 16.71
CA GLN A 198 5.15 -16.59 17.38
C GLN A 198 6.30 -16.76 16.38
N VAL A 199 6.05 -17.56 15.34
CA VAL A 199 7.05 -17.91 14.34
C VAL A 199 6.66 -17.28 13.01
N PRO A 200 7.45 -16.31 12.48
CA PRO A 200 7.21 -15.75 11.16
C PRO A 200 7.29 -16.85 10.09
N THR A 201 6.27 -16.93 9.25
CA THR A 201 6.24 -17.83 8.09
C THR A 201 6.23 -17.02 6.80
N ASN A 202 6.28 -17.67 5.64
CA ASN A 202 6.14 -16.99 4.35
C ASN A 202 4.78 -16.31 4.18
N VAL A 203 3.75 -16.81 4.87
CA VAL A 203 2.38 -16.29 4.81
C VAL A 203 2.02 -15.38 5.99
N SER A 204 2.69 -15.52 7.13
CA SER A 204 2.44 -14.75 8.35
C SER A 204 3.69 -13.96 8.73
N ASN A 205 3.84 -12.75 8.18
CA ASN A 205 4.93 -11.83 8.45
C ASN A 205 4.49 -10.37 8.19
N HIS A 206 5.34 -9.39 8.52
CA HIS A 206 4.97 -7.99 8.30
C HIS A 206 4.78 -7.59 6.82
N LEU A 207 5.42 -8.28 5.88
CA LEU A 207 5.20 -8.03 4.44
C LEU A 207 3.78 -8.46 4.04
N THR A 208 3.34 -9.66 4.44
CA THR A 208 2.00 -10.15 4.12
C THR A 208 0.92 -9.36 4.83
N THR A 209 1.10 -9.02 6.12
CA THR A 209 0.21 -8.11 6.85
C THR A 209 0.14 -6.74 6.16
N GLY A 210 1.28 -6.19 5.74
CA GLY A 210 1.33 -4.90 5.03
C GLY A 210 0.63 -4.93 3.67
N LEU A 211 0.81 -5.99 2.88
CA LEU A 211 0.13 -6.20 1.61
C LEU A 211 -1.39 -6.33 1.79
N LEU A 212 -1.84 -7.14 2.75
CA LEU A 212 -3.27 -7.29 3.04
C LEU A 212 -3.89 -5.96 3.49
N LYS A 213 -3.20 -5.22 4.37
CA LYS A 213 -3.65 -3.89 4.81
C LYS A 213 -3.69 -2.88 3.65
N TYR A 214 -2.71 -2.92 2.75
CA TYR A 214 -2.72 -2.11 1.52
C TYR A 214 -3.94 -2.42 0.65
N LEU A 215 -4.20 -3.70 0.37
CA LEU A 215 -5.33 -4.15 -0.46
C LEU A 215 -6.68 -3.82 0.19
N GLU A 216 -6.81 -3.95 1.51
CA GLU A 216 -7.99 -3.56 2.27
C GLU A 216 -8.27 -2.05 2.21
N THR A 217 -7.22 -1.25 2.36
CA THR A 217 -7.31 0.21 2.37
C THR A 217 -7.65 0.74 0.98
N THR A 218 -7.01 0.21 -0.06
CA THR A 218 -7.14 0.71 -1.44
C THR A 218 -8.28 0.09 -2.23
N GLY A 219 -8.68 -1.14 -1.91
CA GLY A 219 -9.68 -1.89 -2.67
C GLY A 219 -9.21 -2.54 -3.95
N ARG A 220 -7.91 -2.50 -4.24
CA ARG A 220 -7.29 -3.04 -5.45
C ARG A 220 -7.15 -4.57 -5.41
N TYR A 221 -8.26 -5.27 -5.17
CA TYR A 221 -8.26 -6.72 -5.01
C TYR A 221 -7.78 -7.44 -6.28
N ALA A 222 -8.09 -6.93 -7.47
CA ALA A 222 -7.61 -7.52 -8.74
C ALA A 222 -6.07 -7.56 -8.84
N SER A 223 -5.39 -6.46 -8.47
CA SER A 223 -3.92 -6.42 -8.41
C SER A 223 -3.37 -7.44 -7.41
N GLY A 224 -4.02 -7.55 -6.24
CA GLY A 224 -3.66 -8.53 -5.21
C GLY A 224 -3.89 -9.98 -5.62
N ILE A 225 -4.99 -10.27 -6.32
CA ILE A 225 -5.31 -11.60 -6.86
C ILE A 225 -4.23 -12.02 -7.85
N ASN A 226 -3.91 -11.18 -8.83
CA ASN A 226 -2.87 -11.46 -9.83
C ASN A 226 -1.49 -11.74 -9.17
N LEU A 227 -1.12 -10.94 -8.16
CA LEU A 227 0.11 -11.13 -7.41
C LEU A 227 0.13 -12.48 -6.69
N PHE A 228 -0.91 -12.80 -5.91
CA PHE A 228 -0.94 -14.04 -5.13
C PHE A 228 -1.19 -15.29 -5.99
N GLU A 229 -1.86 -15.19 -7.13
CA GLU A 229 -1.95 -16.28 -8.10
C GLU A 229 -0.57 -16.62 -8.69
N LYS A 230 0.22 -15.60 -9.04
CA LYS A 230 1.59 -15.79 -9.51
C LYS A 230 2.46 -16.44 -8.43
N LEU A 231 2.40 -15.95 -7.19
CA LEU A 231 3.16 -16.49 -6.06
C LEU A 231 2.70 -17.91 -5.64
N ARG A 232 1.42 -18.23 -5.81
CA ARG A 232 0.86 -19.57 -5.54
C ARG A 232 1.52 -20.67 -6.38
N THR A 233 1.98 -20.35 -7.58
CA THR A 233 2.72 -21.31 -8.43
C THR A 233 4.04 -21.75 -7.81
N GLN A 234 4.63 -20.94 -6.92
CA GLN A 234 5.89 -21.23 -6.25
C GLN A 234 5.70 -21.85 -4.87
N SER A 235 4.67 -21.43 -4.11
CA SER A 235 4.32 -22.03 -2.83
C SER A 235 2.81 -22.13 -2.64
N ILE A 236 2.36 -23.34 -2.27
CA ILE A 236 0.94 -23.63 -2.09
C ILE A 236 0.33 -22.92 -0.88
N GLU A 237 1.12 -22.64 0.15
CA GLU A 237 0.68 -21.97 1.39
C GLU A 237 0.10 -20.57 1.11
N VAL A 238 0.59 -19.91 0.05
CA VAL A 238 0.13 -18.59 -0.42
C VAL A 238 -1.35 -18.61 -0.81
N SER A 239 -1.94 -19.79 -1.04
CA SER A 239 -3.38 -19.95 -1.26
C SER A 239 -4.22 -19.40 -0.11
N SER A 240 -3.72 -19.40 1.13
CA SER A 240 -4.38 -18.77 2.27
C SER A 240 -4.52 -17.24 2.09
N LEU A 241 -3.47 -16.58 1.58
CA LEU A 241 -3.47 -15.14 1.29
C LEU A 241 -4.35 -14.81 0.10
N LEU A 242 -4.27 -15.62 -0.97
CA LEU A 242 -5.16 -15.48 -2.14
C LEU A 242 -6.63 -15.56 -1.72
N ALA A 243 -6.99 -16.54 -0.89
CA ALA A 243 -8.35 -16.69 -0.39
C ALA A 243 -8.80 -15.50 0.46
N LYS A 244 -7.92 -14.95 1.32
CA LYS A 244 -8.22 -13.73 2.08
C LYS A 244 -8.55 -12.56 1.16
N VAL A 245 -7.75 -12.32 0.12
CA VAL A 245 -8.00 -11.25 -0.85
C VAL A 245 -9.29 -11.49 -1.64
N LEU A 246 -9.56 -12.73 -2.07
CA LEU A 246 -10.81 -13.09 -2.76
C LEU A 246 -12.03 -12.85 -1.87
N PHE A 247 -11.95 -13.18 -0.57
CA PHE A 247 -13.02 -12.90 0.39
C PHE A 247 -13.24 -11.39 0.58
N MET A 248 -12.16 -10.59 0.62
CA MET A 248 -12.26 -9.13 0.69
C MET A 248 -12.84 -8.53 -0.60
N GLY A 249 -12.58 -9.14 -1.76
CA GLY A 249 -13.14 -8.78 -3.06
C GLY A 249 -14.55 -9.29 -3.32
N ASN A 250 -15.23 -9.87 -2.33
CA ASN A 250 -16.56 -10.50 -2.46
C ASN A 250 -16.63 -11.69 -3.44
N GLU A 251 -15.50 -12.29 -3.80
CA GLU A 251 -15.41 -13.50 -4.65
C GLU A 251 -15.33 -14.79 -3.82
N GLU A 252 -16.33 -15.01 -2.96
CA GLU A 252 -16.29 -16.07 -1.94
C GLU A 252 -16.18 -17.48 -2.53
N VAL A 253 -16.88 -17.74 -3.63
CA VAL A 253 -16.87 -19.05 -4.29
C VAL A 253 -15.48 -19.38 -4.83
N ALA A 254 -14.79 -18.39 -5.41
CA ALA A 254 -13.43 -18.57 -5.91
C ALA A 254 -12.46 -18.82 -4.74
N GLY A 255 -12.59 -18.04 -3.65
CA GLY A 255 -11.77 -18.21 -2.44
C GLY A 255 -11.91 -19.59 -1.81
N VAL A 256 -13.16 -20.08 -1.64
CA VAL A 256 -13.40 -21.43 -1.08
C VAL A 256 -12.86 -22.53 -2.01
N LYS A 257 -13.04 -22.39 -3.34
CA LYS A 257 -12.49 -23.34 -4.32
C LYS A 257 -10.95 -23.38 -4.27
N ALA A 258 -10.30 -22.22 -4.17
CA ALA A 258 -8.86 -22.12 -4.06
C ALA A 258 -8.34 -22.84 -2.80
N LEU A 259 -8.97 -22.61 -1.64
CA LEU A 259 -8.62 -23.31 -0.40
C LEU A 259 -8.86 -24.81 -0.51
N TYR A 260 -9.99 -25.23 -1.10
CA TYR A 260 -10.31 -26.66 -1.25
C TYR A 260 -9.26 -27.40 -2.09
N GLN A 261 -8.89 -26.85 -3.25
CA GLN A 261 -7.86 -27.42 -4.11
C GLN A 261 -6.52 -27.53 -3.38
N SER A 262 -6.09 -26.46 -2.70
CA SER A 262 -4.80 -26.44 -2.03
C SER A 262 -4.73 -27.35 -0.79
N LEU A 263 -5.84 -27.50 -0.07
CA LEU A 263 -5.94 -28.43 1.07
C LEU A 263 -6.01 -29.90 0.65
N GLN A 264 -6.37 -30.22 -0.61
CA GLN A 264 -6.23 -31.60 -1.11
C GLN A 264 -4.76 -32.02 -1.19
N GLU A 265 -3.88 -31.08 -1.52
CA GLU A 265 -2.44 -31.32 -1.62
C GLU A 265 -1.76 -31.23 -0.24
N THR A 266 -2.18 -30.27 0.60
CA THR A 266 -1.63 -30.04 1.95
C THR A 266 -2.73 -30.06 3.03
N PRO A 267 -3.20 -31.24 3.46
CA PRO A 267 -4.39 -31.33 4.32
C PRO A 267 -4.26 -30.79 5.75
N MET A 268 -3.04 -30.60 6.25
CA MET A 268 -2.78 -30.18 7.62
C MET A 268 -2.07 -28.82 7.71
N ASP A 269 -2.21 -27.96 6.69
CA ASP A 269 -1.75 -26.58 6.80
C ASP A 269 -2.68 -25.77 7.73
N TYR A 270 -2.13 -25.25 8.82
CA TYR A 270 -2.93 -24.54 9.81
C TYR A 270 -3.43 -23.20 9.30
N VAL A 271 -2.69 -22.47 8.46
CA VAL A 271 -3.07 -21.12 8.02
C VAL A 271 -4.28 -21.17 7.08
N MET A 272 -4.33 -22.15 6.18
CA MET A 272 -5.47 -22.40 5.31
C MET A 272 -6.72 -22.83 6.11
N LEU A 273 -6.56 -23.75 7.08
CA LEU A 273 -7.66 -24.20 7.95
C LEU A 273 -8.19 -23.08 8.84
N ASP A 274 -7.29 -22.27 9.40
CA ASP A 274 -7.58 -21.10 10.22
C ASP A 274 -8.37 -20.05 9.41
N THR A 275 -7.98 -19.82 8.16
CA THR A 275 -8.68 -18.93 7.21
C THR A 275 -10.09 -19.45 6.88
N GLN A 276 -10.27 -20.77 6.71
CA GLN A 276 -11.61 -21.37 6.55
C GLN A 276 -12.48 -21.20 7.80
N ALA A 277 -11.90 -21.45 8.99
CA ALA A 277 -12.60 -21.30 10.26
C ALA A 277 -13.06 -19.85 10.49
N GLU A 278 -12.23 -18.86 10.18
CA GLU A 278 -12.58 -17.44 10.27
C GLU A 278 -13.72 -17.07 9.31
N PHE A 279 -13.65 -17.53 8.06
CA PHE A 279 -14.70 -17.28 7.07
C PHE A 279 -16.04 -17.86 7.52
N LEU A 280 -16.05 -19.11 7.99
CA LEU A 280 -17.27 -19.77 8.49
C LEU A 280 -17.82 -19.08 9.74
N LEU A 281 -16.96 -18.63 10.65
CA LEU A 281 -17.36 -17.88 11.84
C LEU A 281 -18.06 -16.55 11.47
N LYS A 282 -17.48 -15.76 10.57
CA LYS A 282 -18.10 -14.51 10.06
C LYS A 282 -19.45 -14.78 9.38
N LYS A 283 -19.55 -15.87 8.62
CA LYS A 283 -20.80 -16.30 7.97
C LYS A 283 -21.83 -16.84 8.96
N ALA A 284 -21.43 -17.42 10.08
CA ALA A 284 -22.34 -17.86 11.12
C ALA A 284 -22.98 -16.66 11.84
N GLN A 285 -22.22 -15.59 12.08
CA GLN A 285 -22.72 -14.36 12.70
C GLN A 285 -23.76 -13.62 11.85
N THR A 286 -23.70 -13.79 10.52
CA THR A 286 -24.59 -13.14 9.53
C THR A 286 -25.70 -14.08 9.01
N ALA A 287 -25.90 -15.24 9.63
CA ALA A 287 -26.90 -16.22 9.19
C ALA A 287 -28.34 -15.81 9.56
N ASP A 288 -29.27 -15.98 8.61
CA ASP A 288 -30.69 -15.60 8.79
C ASP A 288 -31.47 -16.52 9.74
N THR A 289 -31.12 -17.81 9.78
CA THR A 289 -31.81 -18.84 10.58
C THR A 289 -30.87 -19.48 11.61
N PRO A 290 -31.36 -19.81 12.81
CA PRO A 290 -30.55 -20.41 13.87
C PRO A 290 -29.97 -21.78 13.50
N GLU A 291 -30.69 -22.56 12.69
CA GLU A 291 -30.25 -23.89 12.23
C GLU A 291 -29.00 -23.80 11.34
N VAL A 292 -29.02 -22.89 10.37
CA VAL A 292 -27.85 -22.62 9.49
C VAL A 292 -26.68 -22.04 10.28
N LYS A 293 -26.95 -21.25 11.32
CA LYS A 293 -25.91 -20.76 12.25
C LYS A 293 -25.22 -21.93 12.95
N GLU A 294 -25.98 -22.87 13.51
CA GLU A 294 -25.44 -24.04 14.19
C GLU A 294 -24.63 -24.94 13.24
N GLU A 295 -25.14 -25.19 12.03
CA GLU A 295 -24.44 -25.97 11.01
C GLU A 295 -23.08 -25.32 10.62
N ARG A 296 -23.07 -24.01 10.38
CA ARG A 296 -21.85 -23.26 10.05
C ARG A 296 -20.84 -23.27 11.20
N LEU A 297 -21.31 -23.12 12.44
CA LEU A 297 -20.44 -23.19 13.63
C LEU A 297 -19.84 -24.58 13.79
N ARG A 298 -20.61 -25.64 13.54
CA ARG A 298 -20.10 -27.02 13.59
C ARG A 298 -19.04 -27.28 12.52
N MET A 299 -19.21 -26.75 11.31
CA MET A 299 -18.17 -26.79 10.27
C MET A 299 -16.93 -25.99 10.68
N ALA A 300 -17.11 -24.78 11.22
CA ALA A 300 -16.01 -23.95 11.70
C ALA A 300 -15.21 -24.65 12.81
N LEU A 301 -15.89 -25.32 13.73
CA LEU A 301 -15.29 -26.10 14.80
C LEU A 301 -14.39 -27.21 14.25
N GLY A 302 -14.86 -27.96 13.25
CA GLY A 302 -14.06 -29.02 12.62
C GLY A 302 -12.80 -28.50 11.92
N CYS A 303 -12.85 -27.31 11.33
CA CYS A 303 -11.67 -26.66 10.75
C CYS A 303 -10.71 -26.15 11.83
N ALA A 304 -11.23 -25.48 12.87
CA ALA A 304 -10.41 -24.91 13.95
C ALA A 304 -9.73 -25.99 14.80
N ASP A 305 -10.42 -27.08 15.13
CA ASP A 305 -9.84 -28.21 15.88
C ASP A 305 -8.64 -28.80 15.13
N ARG A 306 -8.79 -29.05 13.82
CA ARG A 306 -7.69 -29.50 12.98
C ARG A 306 -6.55 -28.47 12.89
N SER A 307 -6.87 -27.18 12.83
CA SER A 307 -5.87 -26.11 12.83
C SER A 307 -5.06 -26.08 14.12
N THR A 308 -5.70 -26.28 15.28
CA THR A 308 -5.04 -26.33 16.58
C THR A 308 -4.16 -27.58 16.72
N ILE A 309 -4.61 -28.73 16.19
CA ILE A 309 -3.78 -29.95 16.15
C ILE A 309 -2.55 -29.75 15.24
N ALA A 310 -2.71 -29.07 14.10
CA ALA A 310 -1.63 -28.79 13.18
C ALA A 310 -0.57 -27.83 13.74
N ALA A 311 -1.00 -26.80 14.48
CA ALA A 311 -0.11 -25.82 15.10
C ALA A 311 -0.53 -25.53 16.56
N PRO A 312 -0.17 -26.40 17.52
CA PRO A 312 -0.55 -26.26 18.92
C PRO A 312 0.28 -25.19 19.65
N SER A 313 1.43 -24.78 19.09
CA SER A 313 2.24 -23.69 19.65
C SER A 313 1.72 -22.31 19.27
N GLU A 314 0.89 -22.16 18.23
CA GLU A 314 0.44 -20.85 17.76
C GLU A 314 -0.78 -20.35 18.54
N PHE A 315 -0.71 -19.14 19.08
CA PHE A 315 -1.83 -18.55 19.84
C PHE A 315 -3.09 -18.37 18.98
N GLY A 316 -2.92 -17.98 17.72
CA GLY A 316 -4.04 -17.65 16.82
C GLY A 316 -5.03 -18.79 16.61
N THR A 317 -4.54 -20.05 16.57
CA THR A 317 -5.38 -21.24 16.35
C THR A 317 -6.24 -21.52 17.57
N TRP A 318 -5.67 -21.48 18.78
CA TRP A 318 -6.39 -21.63 20.05
C TRP A 318 -7.39 -20.50 20.28
N ALA A 319 -7.00 -19.26 20.02
CA ALA A 319 -7.87 -18.11 20.16
C ALA A 319 -9.10 -18.22 19.23
N ARG A 320 -8.93 -18.70 18.00
CA ARG A 320 -10.05 -18.94 17.06
C ARG A 320 -10.96 -20.05 17.54
N LEU A 321 -10.40 -21.15 18.02
CA LEU A 321 -11.17 -22.25 18.59
C LEU A 321 -12.00 -21.78 19.80
N ALA A 322 -11.43 -20.97 20.68
CA ALA A 322 -12.15 -20.37 21.81
C ALA A 322 -13.29 -19.46 21.35
N GLN A 323 -13.07 -18.60 20.35
CA GLN A 323 -14.13 -17.74 19.77
C GLN A 323 -15.29 -18.54 19.17
N ILE A 324 -15.00 -19.69 18.54
CA ILE A 324 -16.03 -20.57 17.99
C ILE A 324 -16.85 -21.19 19.13
N TYR A 325 -16.22 -21.70 20.20
CA TYR A 325 -16.94 -22.20 21.37
C TYR A 325 -17.79 -21.12 22.05
N VAL A 326 -17.28 -19.89 22.16
CA VAL A 326 -18.04 -18.72 22.66
C VAL A 326 -19.25 -18.41 21.77
N SER A 327 -19.15 -18.64 20.47
CA SER A 327 -20.25 -18.45 19.51
C SER A 327 -21.26 -19.60 19.52
N MET A 328 -20.83 -20.81 19.93
CA MET A 328 -21.67 -22.00 20.14
C MET A 328 -22.31 -22.03 21.53
N GLU A 329 -22.00 -21.07 22.40
CA GLU A 329 -22.46 -21.01 23.80
C GLU A 329 -21.95 -22.19 24.67
N ASP A 330 -20.83 -22.81 24.25
CA ASP A 330 -20.14 -23.85 25.02
C ASP A 330 -19.04 -23.22 25.88
N TRP A 331 -19.46 -22.72 27.05
CA TRP A 331 -18.60 -21.90 27.91
C TRP A 331 -17.49 -22.70 28.61
N GLU A 332 -17.76 -23.96 28.94
CA GLU A 332 -16.79 -24.82 29.64
C GLU A 332 -15.60 -25.15 28.73
N ASN A 333 -15.88 -25.54 27.48
CA ASN A 333 -14.85 -25.78 26.48
C ASN A 333 -14.16 -24.48 26.07
N ALA A 334 -14.90 -23.38 25.88
CA ALA A 334 -14.30 -22.08 25.59
C ALA A 334 -13.25 -21.67 26.63
N LEU A 335 -13.60 -21.79 27.92
CA LEU A 335 -12.70 -21.40 29.01
C LEU A 335 -11.51 -22.36 29.13
N THR A 336 -11.73 -23.66 28.92
CA THR A 336 -10.68 -24.67 28.91
C THR A 336 -9.68 -24.45 27.77
N THR A 337 -10.18 -24.15 26.57
CA THR A 337 -9.37 -23.79 25.40
C THR A 337 -8.61 -22.50 25.65
N LEU A 338 -9.25 -21.49 26.24
CA LEU A 338 -8.60 -20.22 26.57
C LEU A 338 -7.42 -20.43 27.55
N ASN A 339 -7.59 -21.25 28.58
CA ASN A 339 -6.53 -21.60 29.53
C ASN A 339 -5.36 -22.37 28.88
N SER A 340 -5.64 -23.08 27.78
CA SER A 340 -4.63 -23.84 27.03
C SER A 340 -3.91 -23.00 25.96
N CYS A 341 -4.27 -21.72 25.79
CA CYS A 341 -3.63 -20.84 24.81
C CYS A 341 -2.16 -20.56 25.18
N PRO A 342 -1.21 -20.73 24.24
CA PRO A 342 0.17 -20.32 24.45
C PRO A 342 0.24 -18.79 24.48
N MET A 343 0.79 -18.22 25.56
CA MET A 343 0.89 -16.77 25.74
C MET A 343 2.30 -16.28 25.45
N PHE A 344 2.38 -15.23 24.63
CA PHE A 344 3.64 -14.58 24.27
C PHE A 344 3.74 -13.19 24.87
N THR A 345 4.95 -12.84 25.31
CA THR A 345 5.30 -11.49 25.70
C THR A 345 5.20 -10.56 24.50
N TYR A 346 4.42 -9.50 24.64
CA TYR A 346 4.31 -8.46 23.62
C TYR A 346 5.67 -7.79 23.38
N GLN A 347 6.11 -7.77 22.13
CA GLN A 347 7.23 -6.94 21.70
C GLN A 347 6.66 -5.61 21.20
N ASP A 348 7.14 -4.51 21.77
CA ASP A 348 6.79 -3.16 21.32
C ASP A 348 7.51 -2.87 20.00
N LYS A 349 6.87 -2.06 19.16
CA LYS A 349 7.47 -1.56 17.92
C LYS A 349 8.74 -0.77 18.22
N ASP A 350 9.73 -0.87 17.34
CA ASP A 350 11.01 -0.17 17.45
C ASP A 350 10.86 1.37 17.54
N THR A 351 10.83 1.94 18.75
CA THR A 351 10.78 3.39 18.92
C THR A 351 12.18 4.02 18.82
N PRO A 352 12.30 5.22 18.23
CA PRO A 352 13.59 5.91 18.18
C PRO A 352 14.05 6.27 19.59
N ILE A 353 15.25 5.85 19.96
CA ILE A 353 15.92 6.24 21.20
C ILE A 353 16.80 7.44 20.86
N MET A 354 16.42 8.62 21.34
CA MET A 354 17.07 9.89 21.02
C MET A 354 17.43 10.65 22.30
N PRO A 355 18.51 11.45 22.29
CA PRO A 355 18.83 12.35 23.40
C PRO A 355 17.74 13.41 23.60
N GLU A 356 17.65 13.97 24.80
CA GLU A 356 16.69 15.03 25.10
C GLU A 356 16.97 16.27 24.23
N PRO A 357 15.99 16.75 23.44
CA PRO A 357 16.20 17.91 22.58
C PRO A 357 16.32 19.18 23.41
N LYS A 358 17.25 20.05 23.01
CA LYS A 358 17.48 21.36 23.65
C LYS A 358 16.27 22.28 23.54
N GLU A 359 15.67 22.32 22.35
CA GLU A 359 14.47 23.11 22.05
C GLU A 359 13.56 22.30 21.12
N VAL A 360 12.25 22.36 21.38
CA VAL A 360 11.21 21.67 20.61
C VAL A 360 10.33 22.71 19.95
N HIS A 361 10.34 22.76 18.62
CA HIS A 361 9.50 23.67 17.84
C HIS A 361 8.52 22.86 16.98
N LEU A 362 7.21 22.98 17.29
CA LEU A 362 6.13 22.25 16.64
C LEU A 362 5.18 23.24 15.93
N PRO A 363 5.46 23.65 14.69
CA PRO A 363 4.68 24.66 14.00
C PRO A 363 3.30 24.16 13.58
N ILE A 364 2.30 25.04 13.74
CA ILE A 364 0.92 24.80 13.33
C ILE A 364 0.69 25.44 11.96
N LEU A 365 0.16 24.69 11.00
CA LEU A 365 -0.26 25.26 9.72
C LEU A 365 -1.52 26.11 9.93
N SER A 366 -1.51 27.34 9.42
CA SER A 366 -2.70 28.21 9.41
C SER A 366 -3.89 27.58 8.67
N GLU A 367 -3.62 26.72 7.70
CA GLU A 367 -4.60 26.01 6.88
C GLU A 367 -5.29 24.85 7.62
N THR A 368 -4.67 24.32 8.68
CA THR A 368 -5.21 23.22 9.51
C THR A 368 -5.83 23.71 10.81
N ARG A 369 -5.91 25.03 11.02
CA ARG A 369 -6.36 25.60 12.27
C ARG A 369 -7.88 25.46 12.41
N LEU A 370 -8.30 24.78 13.47
CA LEU A 370 -9.70 24.65 13.87
C LEU A 370 -9.81 25.03 15.33
N ASP A 371 -10.59 26.06 15.65
CA ASP A 371 -10.71 26.54 17.03
C ASP A 371 -11.24 25.44 17.99
N GLU A 372 -12.05 24.49 17.50
CA GLU A 372 -12.50 23.30 18.28
C GLU A 372 -11.35 22.35 18.67
N ILE A 373 -10.28 22.31 17.87
CA ILE A 373 -9.13 21.39 18.02
C ILE A 373 -7.96 22.10 18.72
N ASP A 374 -7.75 23.38 18.39
CA ASP A 374 -6.62 24.19 18.84
C ASP A 374 -6.92 25.02 20.10
N SER A 375 -8.16 25.04 20.59
CA SER A 375 -8.47 25.66 21.88
C SER A 375 -7.66 24.98 22.98
N GLU A 376 -6.70 25.71 23.56
CA GLU A 376 -6.06 25.26 24.79
C GLU A 376 -7.14 25.04 25.85
N PRO A 377 -7.07 23.95 26.64
CA PRO A 377 -7.96 23.79 27.76
C PRO A 377 -7.82 25.04 28.63
N GLU A 378 -8.93 25.69 28.97
CA GLU A 378 -8.89 26.71 30.02
C GLU A 378 -8.17 26.08 31.22
N SER A 379 -7.07 26.69 31.67
CA SER A 379 -6.24 26.24 32.80
C SER A 379 -7.03 26.06 34.11
N ARG A 380 -8.31 26.41 34.10
CA ARG A 380 -9.30 26.10 35.14
C ARG A 380 -9.68 24.61 35.23
N PHE A 381 -9.33 23.78 34.25
CA PHE A 381 -9.68 22.35 34.19
C PHE A 381 -8.48 21.40 34.15
N SER A 382 -7.33 21.75 34.76
CA SER A 382 -6.40 20.70 35.21
C SER A 382 -7.00 19.99 36.44
N GLU A 383 -8.22 19.47 36.32
CA GLU A 383 -8.87 18.69 37.36
C GLU A 383 -8.11 17.36 37.45
N GLN A 384 -7.61 17.04 38.65
CA GLN A 384 -6.96 15.77 38.93
C GLN A 384 -7.93 14.63 38.57
N VAL A 385 -7.52 13.81 37.60
CA VAL A 385 -8.24 12.58 37.24
C VAL A 385 -8.21 11.64 38.44
N ASP A 386 -9.33 10.95 38.71
CA ASP A 386 -9.41 9.97 39.78
C ASP A 386 -8.31 8.90 39.60
N PRO A 387 -7.41 8.71 40.59
CA PRO A 387 -6.34 7.72 40.50
C PRO A 387 -6.83 6.29 40.24
N SER A 388 -8.07 5.95 40.64
CA SER A 388 -8.67 4.64 40.39
C SER A 388 -8.94 4.38 38.89
N LEU A 389 -9.18 5.44 38.11
CA LEU A 389 -9.40 5.35 36.66
C LEU A 389 -8.07 5.28 35.88
N LEU A 390 -7.04 6.00 36.35
CA LEU A 390 -5.69 5.91 35.78
C LEU A 390 -5.02 4.56 36.08
N GLY A 391 -5.35 3.93 37.21
CA GLY A 391 -4.80 2.64 37.63
C GLY A 391 -5.38 1.41 36.93
N LEU A 392 -6.30 1.57 35.97
CA LEU A 392 -6.93 0.44 35.28
C LEU A 392 -5.92 -0.33 34.42
N ARG A 393 -5.51 -1.51 34.93
CA ARG A 393 -4.49 -2.37 34.29
C ARG A 393 -4.91 -2.87 32.91
N ALA A 394 -6.21 -3.07 32.69
CA ALA A 394 -6.75 -3.56 31.41
C ALA A 394 -6.40 -2.66 30.21
N ALA A 395 -6.26 -1.35 30.42
CA ALA A 395 -5.93 -0.39 29.36
C ALA A 395 -4.52 -0.62 28.77
N GLY A 396 -3.61 -1.18 29.58
CA GLY A 396 -2.23 -1.48 29.22
C GLY A 396 -2.04 -2.78 28.44
N TYR A 397 -3.04 -3.67 28.36
CA TYR A 397 -2.87 -4.94 27.66
C TYR A 397 -2.62 -4.75 26.16
N ARG A 398 -1.69 -5.56 25.63
CA ARG A 398 -1.25 -5.60 24.22
C ARG A 398 -1.03 -7.06 23.80
N GLY A 399 -0.93 -7.30 22.49
CA GLY A 399 -0.72 -8.63 21.91
C GLY A 399 -1.75 -9.69 22.34
N THR A 400 -1.26 -10.88 22.65
CA THR A 400 -2.04 -12.06 23.07
C THR A 400 -2.96 -11.80 24.26
N PHE A 401 -2.46 -11.10 25.31
CA PHE A 401 -3.23 -10.78 26.51
C PHE A 401 -4.46 -9.92 26.22
N LYS A 402 -4.33 -8.95 25.31
CA LYS A 402 -5.47 -8.10 24.90
C LYS A 402 -6.54 -8.94 24.19
N GLN A 403 -6.14 -9.86 23.31
CA GLN A 403 -7.07 -10.70 22.57
C GLN A 403 -7.75 -11.74 23.48
N ALA A 404 -7.00 -12.37 24.39
CA ALA A 404 -7.55 -13.26 25.41
C ALA A 404 -8.54 -12.53 26.33
N TYR A 405 -8.21 -11.32 26.77
CA TYR A 405 -9.10 -10.48 27.58
C TYR A 405 -10.39 -10.12 26.81
N SER A 406 -10.28 -9.81 25.51
CA SER A 406 -11.46 -9.54 24.67
C SER A 406 -12.42 -10.74 24.62
N ILE A 407 -11.90 -11.96 24.48
CA ILE A 407 -12.71 -13.20 24.49
C ILE A 407 -13.40 -13.36 25.85
N LEU A 408 -12.67 -13.14 26.95
CA LEU A 408 -13.23 -13.22 28.31
C LEU A 408 -14.33 -12.17 28.55
N THR A 409 -14.15 -10.94 28.07
CA THR A 409 -15.19 -9.90 28.14
C THR A 409 -16.42 -10.25 27.30
N GLU A 410 -16.24 -10.88 26.13
CA GLU A 410 -17.35 -11.33 25.30
C GLU A 410 -18.18 -12.42 25.99
N MET A 411 -17.51 -13.39 26.64
CA MET A 411 -18.18 -14.39 27.47
C MET A 411 -18.98 -13.71 28.57
N THR A 412 -18.32 -12.83 29.33
CA THR A 412 -18.93 -12.13 30.48
C THR A 412 -20.15 -11.31 30.08
N ALA A 413 -20.12 -10.65 28.92
CA ALA A 413 -21.24 -9.88 28.40
C ALA A 413 -22.48 -10.75 28.10
N LYS A 414 -22.30 -12.03 27.75
CA LYS A 414 -23.40 -12.97 27.43
C LYS A 414 -23.95 -13.69 28.66
N ILE A 415 -23.09 -14.18 29.56
CA ILE A 415 -23.51 -15.01 30.71
C ILE A 415 -23.55 -14.29 32.07
N GLY A 416 -22.89 -13.13 32.18
CA GLY A 416 -22.71 -12.41 33.44
C GLY A 416 -21.59 -12.96 34.33
N TRP A 417 -21.18 -12.16 35.31
CA TRP A 417 -20.04 -12.45 36.19
C TRP A 417 -20.23 -13.68 37.09
N ASP A 418 -21.39 -13.82 37.74
CA ASP A 418 -21.63 -14.90 38.70
C ASP A 418 -21.65 -16.27 38.02
N GLN A 419 -22.25 -16.34 36.84
CA GLN A 419 -22.28 -17.58 36.05
C GLN A 419 -20.90 -17.94 35.51
N LEU A 420 -20.11 -16.93 35.10
CA LEU A 420 -18.72 -17.13 34.69
C LEU A 420 -17.87 -17.69 35.84
N LEU A 421 -18.04 -17.18 37.06
CA LEU A 421 -17.36 -17.71 38.26
C LEU A 421 -17.79 -19.15 38.57
N LYS A 422 -19.07 -19.49 38.38
CA LYS A 422 -19.56 -20.86 38.55
C LYS A 422 -18.89 -21.80 37.55
N ILE A 423 -18.84 -21.43 36.27
CA ILE A 423 -18.15 -22.20 35.23
C ILE A 423 -16.66 -22.33 35.55
N ARG A 424 -16.01 -21.23 35.97
CA ARG A 424 -14.61 -21.23 36.42
C ARG A 424 -14.36 -22.24 37.54
N SER A 425 -15.22 -22.27 38.55
CA SER A 425 -15.10 -23.21 39.69
C SER A 425 -15.40 -24.67 39.33
N ASN A 426 -16.18 -24.90 38.27
CA ASN A 426 -16.48 -26.23 37.75
C ASN A 426 -15.32 -26.81 36.95
N VAL A 427 -14.66 -25.98 36.14
CA VAL A 427 -13.61 -26.38 35.20
C VAL A 427 -12.21 -26.36 35.84
N PHE A 428 -11.95 -25.40 36.74
CA PHE A 428 -10.62 -25.18 37.31
C PHE A 428 -10.48 -25.48 38.79
N VAL A 429 -9.24 -25.80 39.17
CA VAL A 429 -8.71 -25.77 40.54
C VAL A 429 -7.68 -24.65 40.63
N MET A 430 -7.68 -23.88 41.72
CA MET A 430 -6.70 -22.83 41.95
C MET A 430 -5.38 -23.41 42.47
N GLU A 431 -4.24 -22.77 42.18
CA GLU A 431 -2.93 -23.29 42.59
C GLU A 431 -2.79 -23.40 44.12
N ASP A 432 -3.38 -22.46 44.87
CA ASP A 432 -3.40 -22.48 46.33
C ASP A 432 -4.30 -23.60 46.87
N GLU A 433 -5.45 -23.86 46.24
CA GLU A 433 -6.32 -25.00 46.59
C GLU A 433 -5.62 -26.33 46.30
N TYR A 434 -4.97 -26.46 45.14
CA TYR A 434 -4.18 -27.63 44.77
C TYR A 434 -2.99 -27.88 45.71
N ARG A 435 -2.29 -26.82 46.14
CA ARG A 435 -1.16 -26.91 47.08
C ARG A 435 -1.59 -27.25 48.50
N THR A 436 -2.67 -26.64 48.97
CA THR A 436 -3.21 -26.84 50.33
C THR A 436 -3.77 -28.26 50.46
N GLU A 437 -4.49 -28.75 49.44
CA GLU A 437 -5.00 -30.12 49.43
C GLU A 437 -3.91 -31.18 49.23
N LYS A 438 -2.82 -30.88 48.51
CA LYS A 438 -1.66 -31.79 48.44
C LYS A 438 -0.90 -31.86 49.76
N GLN A 439 -0.89 -30.76 50.53
CA GLN A 439 -0.39 -30.76 51.91
C GLN A 439 -1.34 -31.53 52.84
N GLU A 440 -2.65 -31.40 52.70
CA GLU A 440 -3.64 -32.16 53.49
C GLU A 440 -3.69 -33.66 53.13
N ALA A 441 -3.52 -34.03 51.85
CA ALA A 441 -3.46 -35.42 51.39
C ALA A 441 -2.18 -36.15 51.84
N SER A 442 -1.15 -35.41 52.29
CA SER A 442 0.12 -35.97 52.77
C SER A 442 0.16 -36.30 54.27
N HIS A 443 -0.94 -36.07 55.01
CA HIS A 443 -1.03 -36.41 56.44
C HIS A 443 -2.25 -37.31 56.75
N PRO A 444 -2.07 -38.62 57.03
CA PRO A 444 -3.11 -39.38 57.70
C PRO A 444 -3.14 -39.03 59.19
N ALA A 445 -4.34 -38.73 59.66
CA ALA A 445 -4.76 -38.42 61.03
C ALA A 445 -3.76 -38.70 62.17
N LEU A 446 -3.31 -37.63 62.85
CA LEU A 446 -2.92 -37.66 64.26
C LEU A 446 -3.41 -36.40 64.99
N SER A 447 -3.83 -36.61 66.22
CA SER A 447 -4.78 -35.83 67.02
C SER A 447 -4.41 -34.38 67.36
N LYS A 448 -5.45 -33.54 67.37
CA LYS A 448 -5.63 -32.28 68.14
C LYS A 448 -4.58 -31.99 69.22
N ARG A 449 -3.91 -30.84 69.12
CA ARG A 449 -3.60 -29.93 70.24
C ARG A 449 -3.25 -28.54 69.71
N SER A 450 -4.01 -27.53 70.14
CA SER A 450 -3.70 -26.11 69.96
C SER A 450 -2.38 -25.75 70.65
N PRO A 451 -1.64 -24.74 70.15
CA PRO A 451 -1.30 -23.65 71.08
C PRO A 451 -1.24 -22.25 70.45
N SER A 452 -1.54 -21.29 71.31
CA SER A 452 -1.40 -19.85 71.19
C SER A 452 -0.10 -19.40 71.89
N MET A 453 0.49 -18.30 71.38
CA MET A 453 1.41 -17.34 72.00
C MET A 453 2.85 -17.73 72.43
N ASP A 454 3.72 -16.72 72.27
CA ASP A 454 5.10 -16.51 72.76
C ASP A 454 6.18 -17.48 72.23
N GLY A 455 7.41 -17.11 71.89
CA GLY A 455 8.26 -15.96 72.20
C GLY A 455 9.69 -16.50 72.39
N LEU A 456 10.69 -15.89 71.74
CA LEU A 456 12.13 -15.96 72.04
C LEU A 456 12.92 -17.31 71.95
N ARG A 457 14.05 -17.20 71.21
CA ARG A 457 15.42 -17.69 71.52
C ARG A 457 15.84 -19.14 71.11
N GLY A 458 16.85 -19.20 70.22
CA GLY A 458 18.02 -20.09 70.37
C GLY A 458 18.09 -21.38 69.53
N THR A 459 19.07 -21.44 68.63
CA THR A 459 19.77 -22.65 68.13
C THR A 459 20.40 -23.46 69.30
N PRO A 460 20.83 -24.75 69.19
CA PRO A 460 21.40 -25.46 68.00
C PRO A 460 21.11 -26.98 67.80
N ASP A 461 21.46 -27.47 66.59
CA ASP A 461 21.93 -28.80 66.03
C ASP A 461 22.05 -30.10 66.89
N PRO A 462 22.50 -31.26 66.32
CA PRO A 462 21.93 -32.13 65.27
C PRO A 462 21.96 -33.64 65.71
N THR A 463 21.47 -34.59 64.91
CA THR A 463 22.10 -35.93 64.67
C THR A 463 21.27 -36.85 63.75
N ALA A 464 22.00 -37.64 62.97
CA ALA A 464 21.56 -38.45 61.84
C ALA A 464 21.59 -39.97 62.14
N ASN A 465 20.88 -40.77 61.34
CA ASN A 465 21.40 -41.93 60.54
C ASN A 465 20.47 -43.16 60.41
N GLY A 466 20.47 -43.73 59.20
CA GLY A 466 20.33 -45.19 58.90
C GLY A 466 18.99 -45.59 58.24
N VAL A 467 18.82 -45.77 56.91
CA VAL A 467 19.46 -46.70 55.91
C VAL A 467 18.96 -48.15 56.14
N GLU A 468 18.41 -48.94 55.19
CA GLU A 468 18.96 -49.42 53.91
C GLU A 468 17.94 -50.29 53.10
N GLU A 469 18.17 -50.40 51.79
CA GLU A 469 17.60 -51.37 50.81
C GLU A 469 18.42 -52.68 50.72
N SER A 470 17.83 -53.74 50.12
CA SER A 470 18.49 -54.80 49.29
C SER A 470 17.38 -55.65 48.63
N ASP A 471 17.45 -56.33 47.46
CA ASP A 471 18.35 -56.60 46.32
C ASP A 471 17.41 -57.12 45.18
N GLY A 472 17.56 -56.95 43.86
CA GLY A 472 18.62 -57.38 42.91
C GLY A 472 18.02 -58.41 41.90
N ASP A 473 18.48 -58.70 40.68
CA ASP A 473 19.36 -58.10 39.65
C ASP A 473 19.34 -59.08 38.42
N LYS A 474 19.71 -58.64 37.19
CA LYS A 474 20.54 -59.37 36.18
C LYS A 474 20.64 -58.72 34.76
N ASP A 475 21.90 -58.42 34.41
CA ASP A 475 22.66 -58.58 33.14
C ASP A 475 22.30 -57.72 31.89
N ALA A 476 23.21 -57.07 31.13
CA ALA A 476 24.68 -57.10 31.05
C ALA A 476 25.25 -55.84 30.31
N ALA A 477 26.57 -55.65 30.49
CA ALA A 477 27.57 -54.96 29.63
C ALA A 477 28.07 -53.53 29.98
N GLU A 478 28.97 -53.51 30.99
CA GLU A 478 30.33 -52.89 31.07
C GLU A 478 30.54 -51.41 30.62
N LYS A 479 30.70 -50.39 31.50
CA LYS A 479 31.76 -50.00 32.50
C LYS A 479 33.14 -49.58 31.90
N PRO A 480 33.98 -48.73 32.56
CA PRO A 480 33.87 -48.18 33.93
C PRO A 480 34.25 -46.68 34.16
N GLU A 481 33.78 -46.17 35.30
CA GLU A 481 34.48 -45.44 36.39
C GLU A 481 35.97 -45.01 36.23
N LYS A 482 36.30 -43.71 36.44
CA LYS A 482 36.73 -42.98 37.69
C LYS A 482 38.25 -43.13 37.98
N PRO A 483 38.90 -42.34 38.90
CA PRO A 483 38.41 -41.29 39.82
C PRO A 483 39.24 -39.97 39.79
N ALA A 484 38.82 -38.99 40.59
CA ALA A 484 39.71 -37.95 41.08
C ALA A 484 40.45 -38.47 42.31
N GLU A 485 41.79 -38.31 42.35
CA GLU A 485 42.52 -37.93 43.56
C GLU A 485 43.95 -37.48 43.21
N THR A 486 44.40 -36.56 44.05
CA THR A 486 45.62 -35.76 44.06
C THR A 486 46.92 -36.55 44.31
N GLU A 487 48.04 -35.88 43.97
CA GLU A 487 49.43 -36.11 44.39
C GLU A 487 50.25 -37.24 43.72
N THR A 488 51.20 -36.84 42.86
CA THR A 488 52.64 -36.87 43.20
C THR A 488 53.49 -36.22 42.08
N ALA A 489 54.48 -35.45 42.51
CA ALA A 489 55.49 -34.80 41.67
C ALA A 489 56.55 -35.79 41.18
N ASN A 490 57.02 -35.66 39.94
CA ASN A 490 58.42 -35.31 39.61
C ASN A 490 58.78 -35.54 38.13
N GLU A 491 59.42 -34.50 37.59
CA GLU A 491 60.65 -34.51 36.79
C GLU A 491 60.70 -34.84 35.28
N ILE A 492 60.93 -33.74 34.53
CA ILE A 492 61.98 -33.43 33.52
C ILE A 492 62.18 -34.34 32.28
N VAL A 493 62.08 -33.72 31.09
CA VAL A 493 63.13 -33.54 30.04
C VAL A 493 62.54 -33.62 28.61
N THR A 494 62.35 -32.43 28.03
CA THR A 494 62.61 -31.97 26.64
C THR A 494 62.34 -32.87 25.42
N THR A 495 61.60 -32.37 24.42
CA THR A 495 62.14 -31.61 23.27
C THR A 495 61.07 -31.30 22.21
N ASN A 496 61.07 -30.03 21.79
CA ASN A 496 60.77 -29.40 20.49
C ASN A 496 60.11 -30.20 19.34
N GLY A 497 59.19 -29.52 18.63
CA GLY A 497 58.99 -29.72 17.20
C GLY A 497 57.62 -29.32 16.67
N ASP A 498 57.58 -28.23 15.93
CA ASP A 498 56.44 -27.56 15.28
C ASP A 498 55.59 -28.42 14.32
N GLY A 499 54.33 -28.01 14.09
CA GLY A 499 53.57 -28.44 12.91
C GLY A 499 52.04 -28.20 12.92
N ASN A 500 51.64 -26.99 12.53
CA ASN A 500 50.39 -26.54 11.87
C ASN A 500 49.06 -27.33 11.97
N GLY A 501 47.98 -26.60 12.28
CA GLY A 501 46.62 -26.92 11.84
C GLY A 501 45.51 -26.23 12.65
N ASP A 502 45.23 -24.96 12.35
CA ASP A 502 44.09 -24.21 12.89
C ASP A 502 42.75 -24.77 12.37
N SER A 503 41.79 -25.03 13.28
CA SER A 503 40.47 -24.36 13.29
C SER A 503 39.53 -24.90 14.37
N ASN A 504 38.81 -23.96 14.99
CA ASN A 504 37.66 -24.04 15.90
C ASN A 504 37.89 -24.38 17.38
N GLY A 505 37.62 -23.39 18.24
CA GLY A 505 37.40 -23.58 19.67
C GLY A 505 37.23 -22.27 20.43
N GLY A 506 36.03 -21.67 20.41
CA GLY A 506 35.68 -20.56 21.31
C GLY A 506 35.24 -21.11 22.66
N SER A 507 36.20 -21.20 23.60
CA SER A 507 36.03 -21.72 24.95
C SER A 507 35.01 -20.95 25.80
N ASN A 508 34.11 -21.70 26.44
CA ASN A 508 33.52 -21.32 27.73
C ASN A 508 34.38 -21.89 28.86
N GLY A 509 34.70 -21.05 29.84
CA GLY A 509 35.36 -21.43 31.08
C GLY A 509 35.33 -20.26 32.07
N ASP A 510 34.55 -20.44 33.13
CA ASP A 510 34.31 -19.51 34.23
C ASP A 510 35.59 -19.07 34.96
N SER A 511 35.58 -17.88 35.59
CA SER A 511 35.93 -17.66 37.01
C SER A 511 36.01 -16.17 37.42
N ASN A 512 35.31 -15.84 38.50
CA ASN A 512 35.65 -14.91 39.60
C ASN A 512 36.30 -13.54 39.34
N GLY A 513 35.66 -12.50 39.89
CA GLY A 513 36.28 -11.20 40.18
C GLY A 513 35.42 -10.35 41.12
N ASN A 514 35.74 -10.41 42.40
CA ASN A 514 35.08 -9.72 43.51
C ASN A 514 35.52 -8.25 43.62
N SER A 515 34.59 -7.39 44.05
CA SER A 515 34.77 -6.22 44.94
C SER A 515 35.48 -4.90 44.51
N ASN A 516 34.77 -3.82 44.86
CA ASN A 516 35.18 -2.54 45.47
C ASN A 516 35.54 -1.30 44.65
N GLY A 517 34.76 -0.24 44.91
CA GLY A 517 35.06 1.17 44.67
C GLY A 517 34.12 2.10 45.45
N ASN A 518 34.42 2.29 46.75
CA ASN A 518 33.84 3.30 47.65
C ASN A 518 34.06 4.74 47.13
N SER A 519 33.14 5.66 47.42
CA SER A 519 33.49 6.88 48.19
C SER A 519 32.29 7.66 48.72
N ASN A 520 32.41 7.96 50.01
CA ASN A 520 31.50 8.66 50.92
C ASN A 520 31.41 10.18 50.68
N GLY A 521 30.34 10.77 51.24
CA GLY A 521 30.32 12.16 51.69
C GLY A 521 29.04 12.59 52.42
N ASN A 522 28.89 12.17 53.69
CA ASN A 522 28.34 12.87 54.90
C ASN A 522 27.32 14.04 54.74
N SER A 523 26.34 14.28 55.64
CA SER A 523 25.97 13.73 56.95
C SER A 523 24.76 14.49 57.56
N ASN A 524 24.04 13.80 58.46
CA ASN A 524 23.34 14.27 59.69
C ASN A 524 21.93 14.89 59.64
N GLY A 525 20.97 14.17 60.29
CA GLY A 525 20.54 14.58 61.63
C GLY A 525 19.05 14.43 62.03
N GLY A 526 18.71 13.32 62.72
CA GLY A 526 17.73 13.20 63.84
C GLY A 526 16.22 13.31 63.57
N SER A 527 15.28 12.80 64.37
CA SER A 527 15.18 11.72 65.37
C SER A 527 13.76 11.81 65.98
N ASN A 528 13.15 10.64 66.26
CA ASN A 528 11.90 10.34 66.98
C ASN A 528 11.32 11.37 67.98
N SER A 529 9.98 11.45 68.00
CA SER A 529 9.06 11.35 69.18
C SER A 529 7.70 11.96 68.79
N GLY A 530 6.52 11.51 69.21
CA GLY A 530 6.09 10.46 70.10
C GLY A 530 4.59 10.68 70.40
N SER A 531 3.88 9.57 70.63
CA SER A 531 2.82 9.39 71.62
C SER A 531 1.48 10.15 71.57
N ASN A 532 0.44 9.30 71.55
CA ASN A 532 -0.64 9.17 72.54
C ASN A 532 -2.01 9.78 72.25
N GLY A 533 -3.02 8.92 72.40
CA GLY A 533 -4.40 9.30 72.62
C GLY A 533 -5.41 8.17 72.45
N ASP A 534 -5.29 7.10 73.24
CA ASP A 534 -6.34 6.08 73.46
C ASP A 534 -7.69 6.72 73.84
N SER A 535 -8.81 6.03 73.58
CA SER A 535 -9.75 5.55 74.63
C SER A 535 -11.10 5.10 74.07
N ASN A 536 -11.30 3.78 74.15
CA ASN A 536 -12.50 3.02 74.49
C ASN A 536 -13.82 3.75 74.84
N GLY A 537 -14.93 3.10 74.43
CA GLY A 537 -15.78 2.45 75.44
C GLY A 537 -17.26 2.85 75.50
N ASP A 538 -18.10 1.86 75.19
CA ASP A 538 -19.39 1.54 75.81
C ASP A 538 -20.72 2.21 75.37
N SER A 539 -21.47 1.42 74.59
CA SER A 539 -22.67 0.66 75.02
C SER A 539 -23.85 1.37 75.72
N ASN A 540 -25.03 1.10 75.15
CA ASN A 540 -26.43 1.22 75.62
C ASN A 540 -27.22 2.26 74.81
N GLY A 541 -28.37 1.99 74.22
CA GLY A 541 -29.30 0.88 74.37
C GLY A 541 -30.71 1.42 74.11
N ASP A 542 -31.52 0.60 73.45
CA ASP A 542 -32.98 0.55 73.53
C ASP A 542 -33.91 1.40 72.63
N SER A 543 -34.34 0.71 71.55
CA SER A 543 -35.69 0.19 71.25
C SER A 543 -36.79 1.03 70.57
N ASN A 544 -37.11 0.50 69.36
CA ASN A 544 -38.42 0.07 68.82
C ASN A 544 -39.39 1.04 68.13
N GLY A 545 -39.73 0.66 66.89
CA GLY A 545 -40.87 1.15 66.10
C GLY A 545 -40.92 0.69 64.63
N ASP A 546 -41.21 -0.61 64.41
CA ASP A 546 -41.94 -1.26 63.30
C ASP A 546 -41.63 -1.12 61.78
N SER A 547 -41.00 -2.18 61.25
CA SER A 547 -41.46 -3.23 60.28
C SER A 547 -41.89 -2.99 58.80
N ASN A 548 -41.25 -3.84 57.95
CA ASN A 548 -41.49 -4.39 56.59
C ASN A 548 -40.94 -3.63 55.34
N GLY A 549 -40.00 -4.13 54.52
CA GLY A 549 -39.21 -5.38 54.49
C GLY A 549 -39.22 -6.08 53.10
N VAL A 550 -38.08 -6.10 52.38
CA VAL A 550 -37.72 -7.05 51.28
C VAL A 550 -36.19 -7.28 51.33
N GLU A 551 -35.78 -8.55 51.13
CA GLU A 551 -34.63 -9.24 51.75
C GLU A 551 -33.28 -9.18 51.01
N LYS A 552 -32.19 -9.35 51.78
CA LYS A 552 -30.81 -9.61 51.34
C LYS A 552 -30.52 -11.12 51.37
N PRO A 553 -29.63 -11.67 50.52
CA PRO A 553 -29.18 -13.05 50.67
C PRO A 553 -28.17 -13.19 51.82
N SER A 554 -28.48 -14.09 52.73
CA SER A 554 -27.64 -14.65 53.78
C SER A 554 -26.82 -15.83 53.27
N ASN A 555 -25.55 -15.94 53.70
CA ASN A 555 -24.92 -17.23 54.02
C ASN A 555 -23.62 -16.99 54.80
N THR A 556 -23.74 -16.95 56.13
CA THR A 556 -22.66 -17.31 57.06
C THR A 556 -23.27 -18.35 57.99
N ILE A 557 -22.79 -19.59 57.93
CA ILE A 557 -23.17 -20.65 58.88
C ILE A 557 -21.99 -20.86 59.84
N ASP A 558 -22.32 -20.79 61.13
CA ASP A 558 -21.50 -21.03 62.31
C ASP A 558 -21.31 -22.57 62.51
N PRO A 559 -20.10 -23.09 62.78
CA PRO A 559 -19.81 -24.53 62.76
C PRO A 559 -20.03 -25.17 64.14
N GLN A 560 -21.27 -25.21 64.63
CA GLN A 560 -21.56 -25.88 65.90
C GLN A 560 -23.00 -26.38 66.09
N GLU A 561 -23.54 -27.16 65.16
CA GLU A 561 -24.63 -28.13 65.46
C GLU A 561 -24.92 -29.02 64.24
N VAL A 562 -24.33 -30.22 64.18
CA VAL A 562 -25.05 -31.46 63.80
C VAL A 562 -24.27 -32.65 64.39
N LYS A 563 -24.87 -33.35 65.36
CA LYS A 563 -24.47 -34.71 65.72
C LYS A 563 -25.25 -35.70 64.87
N ALA A 564 -24.51 -36.66 64.35
CA ALA A 564 -24.90 -38.04 64.01
C ALA A 564 -26.04 -38.21 62.99
N ASP A 565 -25.67 -38.49 61.75
CA ASP A 565 -26.00 -39.81 61.20
C ASP A 565 -24.95 -40.28 60.19
N THR A 566 -24.86 -41.60 60.09
CA THR A 566 -23.68 -42.38 59.71
C THR A 566 -23.72 -42.67 58.21
N ASP A 567 -22.74 -42.17 57.44
CA ASP A 567 -22.23 -42.77 56.19
C ASP A 567 -21.04 -41.95 55.67
N GLN A 568 -19.91 -42.06 56.38
CA GLN A 568 -18.61 -41.52 55.96
C GLN A 568 -17.79 -42.64 55.33
N ASN A 569 -17.88 -42.77 54.01
CA ASN A 569 -16.81 -43.36 53.17
C ASN A 569 -17.03 -43.18 51.65
N THR A 570 -18.11 -42.53 51.22
CA THR A 570 -18.37 -42.24 49.79
C THR A 570 -18.15 -40.77 49.39
N SER A 571 -18.06 -39.82 50.33
CA SER A 571 -17.92 -38.39 50.01
C SER A 571 -16.49 -37.93 49.73
N SER A 572 -15.47 -38.58 50.31
CA SER A 572 -14.06 -38.27 50.08
C SER A 572 -13.61 -38.70 48.68
N ASP A 573 -14.05 -39.87 48.21
CA ASP A 573 -13.77 -40.36 46.85
C ASP A 573 -14.54 -39.58 45.77
N GLU A 574 -15.75 -39.08 46.08
CA GLU A 574 -16.48 -38.18 45.17
C GLU A 574 -15.83 -36.78 45.06
N HIS A 575 -15.26 -36.26 46.14
CA HIS A 575 -14.50 -35.00 46.11
C HIS A 575 -13.17 -35.16 45.36
N LEU A 576 -12.41 -36.23 45.63
CA LEU A 576 -11.16 -36.55 44.94
C LEU A 576 -11.37 -36.87 43.45
N SER A 577 -12.47 -37.52 43.07
CA SER A 577 -12.81 -37.77 41.65
C SER A 577 -13.28 -36.51 40.92
N LYS A 578 -14.04 -35.61 41.57
CA LYS A 578 -14.38 -34.28 41.05
C LYS A 578 -13.16 -33.37 40.91
N LEU A 579 -12.11 -33.56 41.72
CA LEU A 579 -10.84 -32.85 41.60
C LEU A 579 -9.96 -33.40 40.47
N ASN A 580 -9.96 -34.72 40.25
CA ASN A 580 -9.24 -35.35 39.14
C ASN A 580 -9.76 -34.96 37.75
N THR A 581 -11.01 -34.47 37.66
CA THR A 581 -11.59 -33.97 36.39
C THR A 581 -11.31 -32.49 36.12
N LYS A 582 -10.88 -31.71 37.11
CA LYS A 582 -10.64 -30.27 36.99
C LYS A 582 -9.21 -29.98 36.57
N ARG A 583 -9.01 -28.93 35.77
CA ARG A 583 -7.67 -28.51 35.30
C ARG A 583 -7.11 -27.40 36.18
N LEU A 584 -5.79 -27.25 36.21
CA LEU A 584 -5.18 -26.10 36.88
C LEU A 584 -5.45 -24.82 36.08
N CYS A 585 -5.94 -23.77 36.76
CA CYS A 585 -6.03 -22.44 36.15
C CYS A 585 -4.63 -21.84 36.00
N GLU A 586 -4.28 -21.40 34.80
CA GLU A 586 -3.04 -20.67 34.55
C GLU A 586 -3.04 -19.32 35.28
N ARG A 587 -1.91 -18.94 35.87
CA ARG A 587 -1.79 -17.71 36.67
C ARG A 587 -2.14 -16.45 35.89
N TRP A 588 -1.81 -16.43 34.59
CA TRP A 588 -2.11 -15.28 33.74
C TRP A 588 -3.62 -15.12 33.54
N LEU A 589 -4.35 -16.23 33.40
CA LEU A 589 -5.80 -16.21 33.22
C LEU A 589 -6.49 -15.78 34.52
N ASP A 590 -6.01 -16.25 35.67
CA ASP A 590 -6.51 -15.77 36.98
C ASP A 590 -6.26 -14.26 37.17
N SER A 591 -5.09 -13.76 36.74
CA SER A 591 -4.83 -12.33 36.71
C SER A 591 -5.82 -11.56 35.81
N LEU A 592 -6.21 -12.12 34.66
CA LEU A 592 -7.23 -11.51 33.81
C LEU A 592 -8.61 -11.50 34.47
N PHE A 593 -8.99 -12.53 35.25
CA PHE A 593 -10.22 -12.53 36.03
C PHE A 593 -10.25 -11.41 37.07
N MET A 594 -9.14 -11.19 37.77
CA MET A 594 -9.02 -10.09 38.74
C MET A 594 -9.13 -8.73 38.07
N VAL A 595 -8.48 -8.54 36.92
CA VAL A 595 -8.56 -7.27 36.17
C VAL A 595 -9.95 -7.06 35.56
N LEU A 596 -10.61 -8.12 35.11
CA LEU A 596 -12.00 -8.06 34.66
C LEU A 596 -12.94 -7.64 35.80
N TYR A 597 -12.76 -8.20 36.99
CA TYR A 597 -13.52 -7.80 38.17
C TYR A 597 -13.33 -6.32 38.51
N GLU A 598 -12.10 -5.81 38.45
CA GLU A 598 -11.81 -4.39 38.65
C GLU A 598 -12.54 -3.51 37.61
N ASP A 599 -12.47 -3.86 36.33
CA ASP A 599 -13.15 -3.15 35.24
C ASP A 599 -14.69 -3.16 35.44
N LEU A 600 -15.29 -4.31 35.76
CA LEU A 600 -16.72 -4.45 36.05
C LEU A 600 -17.15 -3.64 37.29
N ARG A 601 -16.32 -3.64 38.34
CA ARG A 601 -16.59 -2.87 39.57
C ARG A 601 -16.62 -1.38 39.27
N VAL A 602 -15.60 -0.87 38.57
CA VAL A 602 -15.53 0.55 38.20
C VAL A 602 -16.69 0.93 37.28
N TYR A 603 -17.03 0.09 36.31
CA TYR A 603 -18.18 0.29 35.44
C TYR A 603 -19.49 0.37 36.25
N THR A 604 -19.72 -0.58 37.17
CA THR A 604 -20.93 -0.63 37.99
C THR A 604 -21.06 0.60 38.91
N ILE A 605 -19.95 1.04 39.52
CA ILE A 605 -19.91 2.26 40.33
C ILE A 605 -20.31 3.46 39.47
N TRP A 606 -19.71 3.60 38.29
CA TRP A 606 -20.03 4.70 37.37
C TRP A 606 -21.51 4.69 36.96
N ARG A 607 -22.05 3.54 36.54
CA ARG A 607 -23.47 3.43 36.14
C ARG A 607 -24.42 3.72 37.31
N THR A 608 -24.09 3.24 38.51
CA THR A 608 -24.89 3.52 39.72
C THR A 608 -24.88 5.00 40.06
N GLN A 609 -23.71 5.65 40.01
CA GLN A 609 -23.60 7.10 40.25
C GLN A 609 -24.38 7.89 39.20
N MET A 610 -24.25 7.56 37.91
CA MET A 610 -25.00 8.24 36.86
C MET A 610 -26.52 8.09 37.06
N ALA A 611 -27.00 6.90 37.43
CA ALA A 611 -28.41 6.66 37.71
C ALA A 611 -28.91 7.48 38.92
N GLN A 612 -28.12 7.58 40.00
CA GLN A 612 -28.45 8.37 41.18
C GLN A 612 -28.56 9.88 40.85
N TYR A 613 -27.59 10.42 40.10
CA TYR A 613 -27.61 11.82 39.68
C TYR A 613 -28.78 12.12 38.73
N ARG A 614 -29.07 11.21 37.79
CA ARG A 614 -30.23 11.32 36.89
C ARG A 614 -31.55 11.30 37.68
N ALA A 615 -31.66 10.46 38.71
CA ALA A 615 -32.82 10.42 39.60
C ALA A 615 -32.99 11.69 40.45
N GLN A 616 -31.88 12.32 40.86
CA GLN A 616 -31.87 13.59 41.59
C GLN A 616 -32.01 14.82 40.67
N GLN A 617 -32.16 14.64 39.35
CA GLN A 617 -32.14 15.72 38.34
C GLN A 617 -30.89 16.62 38.42
N MET A 618 -29.78 16.08 38.93
CA MET A 618 -28.50 16.78 39.00
C MET A 618 -27.63 16.40 37.79
N GLN A 619 -26.84 17.36 37.30
CA GLN A 619 -25.87 17.09 36.25
C GLN A 619 -24.70 16.27 36.80
N TYR A 620 -24.46 15.09 36.24
CA TYR A 620 -23.26 14.31 36.53
C TYR A 620 -22.07 14.92 35.78
N LYS A 621 -21.16 15.57 36.52
CA LYS A 621 -19.98 16.24 35.96
C LYS A 621 -18.74 15.41 36.24
N LYS A 622 -17.92 15.22 35.20
CA LYS A 622 -16.65 14.50 35.17
C LYS A 622 -15.73 15.23 34.20
N SER A 623 -14.41 15.08 34.38
CA SER A 623 -13.44 15.67 33.47
C SER A 623 -13.49 15.01 32.08
N ALA A 624 -13.00 15.69 31.05
CA ALA A 624 -12.99 15.13 29.70
C ALA A 624 -12.15 13.84 29.62
N GLU A 625 -11.06 13.76 30.38
CA GLU A 625 -10.18 12.58 30.43
C GLU A 625 -10.83 11.41 31.17
N GLU A 626 -11.58 11.67 32.25
CA GLU A 626 -12.39 10.64 32.92
C GLU A 626 -13.44 10.06 31.97
N TRP A 627 -14.15 10.90 31.20
CA TRP A 627 -15.13 10.42 30.21
C TRP A 627 -14.48 9.60 29.10
N GLU A 628 -13.28 9.94 28.66
CA GLU A 628 -12.53 9.15 27.67
C GLU A 628 -12.17 7.76 28.22
N ILE A 629 -11.68 7.69 29.47
CA ILE A 629 -11.34 6.43 30.14
C ILE A 629 -12.59 5.57 30.37
N LEU A 630 -13.70 6.18 30.82
CA LEU A 630 -14.97 5.48 31.05
C LEU A 630 -15.59 4.97 29.75
N GLY A 631 -15.51 5.74 28.67
CA GLY A 631 -15.92 5.30 27.33
C GLY A 631 -15.10 4.10 26.86
N ALA A 632 -13.78 4.15 27.02
CA ALA A 632 -12.89 3.04 26.67
C ALA A 632 -13.11 1.81 27.56
N LEU A 633 -13.48 1.99 28.84
CA LEU A 633 -13.86 0.91 29.75
C LEU A 633 -15.15 0.22 29.29
N ALA A 634 -16.19 1.01 28.99
CA ALA A 634 -17.46 0.48 28.49
C ALA A 634 -17.29 -0.28 27.17
N GLU A 635 -16.46 0.26 26.27
CA GLU A 635 -16.12 -0.40 25.00
C GLU A 635 -15.40 -1.75 25.22
N ARG A 636 -14.44 -1.82 26.16
CA ARG A 636 -13.79 -3.10 26.53
C ARG A 636 -14.79 -4.13 27.06
N LEU A 637 -15.76 -3.68 27.86
CA LEU A 637 -16.80 -4.54 28.45
C LEU A 637 -17.96 -4.85 27.48
N GLN A 638 -17.84 -4.52 26.20
CA GLN A 638 -18.87 -4.75 25.16
C GLN A 638 -20.18 -3.96 25.34
N HIS A 639 -20.16 -2.87 26.13
CA HIS A 639 -21.28 -1.95 26.33
C HIS A 639 -21.17 -0.74 25.40
N LEU A 640 -21.52 -0.93 24.12
CA LEU A 640 -21.28 0.06 23.06
C LEU A 640 -22.14 1.32 23.19
N ASP A 641 -23.40 1.20 23.60
CA ASP A 641 -24.31 2.35 23.72
C ASP A 641 -23.86 3.30 24.85
N GLU A 642 -23.48 2.73 25.98
CA GLU A 642 -22.91 3.46 27.12
C GLU A 642 -21.55 4.07 26.79
N ALA A 643 -20.73 3.37 26.00
CA ALA A 643 -19.46 3.92 25.51
C ALA A 643 -19.68 5.17 24.67
N VAL A 644 -20.68 5.17 23.77
CA VAL A 644 -21.04 6.33 22.96
C VAL A 644 -21.58 7.48 23.82
N GLU A 645 -22.39 7.20 24.85
CA GLU A 645 -22.86 8.21 25.81
C GLU A 645 -21.66 8.92 26.47
N ALA A 646 -20.68 8.16 26.94
CA ALA A 646 -19.45 8.68 27.54
C ALA A 646 -18.57 9.45 26.54
N TYR A 647 -18.37 8.92 25.33
CA TYR A 647 -17.58 9.61 24.30
C TYR A 647 -18.22 10.90 23.83
N ARG A 648 -19.56 10.98 23.70
CA ARG A 648 -20.26 12.23 23.39
C ARG A 648 -20.14 13.25 24.51
N ALA A 649 -20.19 12.80 25.77
CA ALA A 649 -19.95 13.67 26.92
C ALA A 649 -18.52 14.23 26.91
N CYS A 650 -17.51 13.39 26.60
CA CYS A 650 -16.12 13.83 26.40
C CYS A 650 -16.02 14.91 25.31
N LEU A 651 -16.56 14.64 24.12
CA LEU A 651 -16.50 15.55 22.97
C LEU A 651 -17.23 16.88 23.19
N SER A 652 -18.23 16.91 24.07
CA SER A 652 -18.91 18.15 24.46
C SER A 652 -18.05 19.09 25.32
N LEU A 653 -17.04 18.54 26.01
CA LEU A 653 -16.11 19.28 26.86
C LEU A 653 -14.81 19.62 26.14
N ARG A 654 -14.25 18.65 25.43
CA ARG A 654 -12.95 18.77 24.75
C ARG A 654 -12.90 17.84 23.54
N PHE A 655 -12.28 18.31 22.46
CA PHE A 655 -11.94 17.44 21.34
C PHE A 655 -10.96 16.33 21.78
N SER A 656 -11.34 15.07 21.60
CA SER A 656 -10.48 13.90 21.77
C SER A 656 -10.53 13.01 20.52
N PRO A 657 -9.39 12.72 19.87
CA PRO A 657 -9.36 11.84 18.69
C PRO A 657 -9.83 10.43 19.04
N LYS A 658 -9.47 9.91 20.22
CA LYS A 658 -9.88 8.58 20.68
C LYS A 658 -11.39 8.47 20.88
N ALA A 659 -12.00 9.47 21.53
CA ALA A 659 -13.45 9.50 21.71
C ALA A 659 -14.19 9.60 20.37
N LEU A 660 -13.69 10.44 19.44
CA LEU A 660 -14.30 10.58 18.12
C LEU A 660 -14.15 9.32 17.26
N ALA A 661 -13.00 8.65 17.32
CA ALA A 661 -12.78 7.35 16.65
C ALA A 661 -13.70 6.25 17.22
N GLY A 662 -13.92 6.22 18.54
CA GLY A 662 -14.88 5.31 19.16
C GLY A 662 -16.31 5.53 18.68
N VAL A 663 -16.73 6.80 18.55
CA VAL A 663 -18.05 7.17 18.02
C VAL A 663 -18.16 6.85 16.52
N LEU A 664 -17.09 7.06 15.74
CA LEU A 664 -17.03 6.76 14.31
C LEU A 664 -17.38 5.30 14.01
N ARG A 665 -16.84 4.34 14.78
CA ARG A 665 -17.14 2.91 14.64
C ARG A 665 -18.63 2.58 14.77
N VAL A 666 -19.35 3.35 15.59
CA VAL A 666 -20.81 3.18 15.75
C VAL A 666 -21.57 3.84 14.59
N PHE A 667 -21.09 4.98 14.09
CA PHE A 667 -21.66 5.60 12.89
C PHE A 667 -21.49 4.74 11.64
N GLU A 668 -20.38 4.01 11.51
CA GLU A 668 -20.19 3.00 10.47
C GLU A 668 -21.22 1.87 10.58
N LYS A 669 -21.41 1.30 11.79
CA LYS A 669 -22.42 0.25 12.02
C LYS A 669 -23.85 0.71 11.78
N THR A 670 -24.17 1.94 12.13
CA THR A 670 -25.51 2.54 11.94
C THR A 670 -25.73 3.11 10.53
N LYS A 671 -24.70 3.07 9.66
CA LYS A 671 -24.70 3.61 8.29
C LYS A 671 -25.14 5.09 8.20
N SER A 672 -24.71 5.90 9.16
CA SER A 672 -25.08 7.32 9.22
C SER A 672 -24.11 8.18 8.40
N THR A 673 -24.40 8.42 7.12
CA THR A 673 -23.47 9.06 6.17
C THR A 673 -22.97 10.44 6.64
N ARG A 674 -23.87 11.30 7.11
CA ARG A 674 -23.55 12.71 7.41
C ARG A 674 -22.62 12.83 8.63
N GLU A 675 -22.92 12.07 9.67
CA GLU A 675 -22.17 12.03 10.91
C GLU A 675 -20.79 11.38 10.73
N THR A 676 -20.71 10.33 9.89
CA THR A 676 -19.44 9.70 9.50
C THR A 676 -18.54 10.70 8.78
N VAL A 677 -19.04 11.41 7.76
CA VAL A 677 -18.27 12.44 7.05
C VAL A 677 -17.80 13.56 7.99
N ALA A 678 -18.70 14.05 8.85
CA ALA A 678 -18.37 15.11 9.81
C ALA A 678 -17.32 14.69 10.84
N SER A 679 -17.30 13.43 11.25
CA SER A 679 -16.31 12.86 12.16
C SER A 679 -14.96 12.68 11.45
N VAL A 680 -14.97 12.15 10.23
CA VAL A 680 -13.78 11.97 9.39
C VAL A 680 -13.09 13.31 9.12
N ILE A 681 -13.83 14.37 8.74
CA ILE A 681 -13.25 15.70 8.50
C ILE A 681 -12.43 16.17 9.71
N ARG A 682 -12.97 16.02 10.92
CA ARG A 682 -12.30 16.43 12.17
C ARG A 682 -11.09 15.57 12.48
N LEU A 683 -11.19 14.25 12.32
CA LEU A 683 -10.06 13.34 12.53
C LEU A 683 -8.92 13.60 11.54
N VAL A 684 -9.23 13.79 10.25
CA VAL A 684 -8.24 14.15 9.23
C VAL A 684 -7.58 15.49 9.57
N THR A 685 -8.36 16.50 9.97
CA THR A 685 -7.78 17.80 10.36
C THR A 685 -6.85 17.68 11.56
N TRP A 686 -7.25 16.89 12.57
CA TRP A 686 -6.40 16.61 13.72
C TRP A 686 -5.11 15.86 13.34
N GLN A 687 -5.19 14.89 12.42
CA GLN A 687 -4.00 14.18 11.93
C GLN A 687 -3.04 15.10 11.19
N TYR A 688 -3.54 15.98 10.31
CA TYR A 688 -2.73 16.96 9.61
C TYR A 688 -2.08 17.98 10.56
N ARG A 689 -2.81 18.38 11.61
CA ARG A 689 -2.31 19.21 12.71
C ARG A 689 -1.11 18.58 13.45
N TRP A 690 -1.01 17.25 13.44
CA TRP A 690 0.10 16.46 13.97
C TRP A 690 0.94 15.79 12.86
N TYR A 691 1.07 16.48 11.72
CA TYR A 691 1.98 16.15 10.61
C TYR A 691 1.71 14.80 9.91
N SER A 692 0.50 14.28 10.02
CA SER A 692 0.11 13.00 9.42
C SER A 692 -0.87 13.19 8.27
N GLU A 693 -0.46 12.85 7.05
CA GLU A 693 -1.31 12.82 5.85
C GLU A 693 -1.93 11.45 5.60
N PHE A 694 -1.50 10.44 6.36
CA PHE A 694 -1.78 9.05 6.06
C PHE A 694 -2.38 8.32 7.26
N SER A 695 -3.56 7.73 7.05
CA SER A 695 -4.24 6.86 8.01
C SER A 695 -5.04 5.82 7.24
N PRO A 696 -4.57 4.55 7.20
CA PRO A 696 -5.24 3.46 6.52
C PRO A 696 -6.71 3.30 6.93
N ASP A 697 -6.99 3.38 8.24
CA ASP A 697 -8.33 3.15 8.77
C ASP A 697 -9.31 4.23 8.30
N LEU A 698 -8.92 5.51 8.32
CA LEU A 698 -9.77 6.59 7.81
C LEU A 698 -9.93 6.55 6.28
N LEU A 699 -8.89 6.16 5.54
CA LEU A 699 -8.98 5.93 4.09
C LEU A 699 -9.97 4.80 3.79
N HIS A 700 -9.93 3.71 4.55
CA HIS A 700 -10.86 2.61 4.44
C HIS A 700 -12.31 3.05 4.74
N THR A 701 -12.54 3.81 5.82
CA THR A 701 -13.87 4.38 6.13
C THR A 701 -14.41 5.27 5.00
N ILE A 702 -13.58 6.14 4.43
CA ILE A 702 -14.02 7.01 3.33
C ILE A 702 -14.30 6.19 2.07
N ARG A 703 -13.47 5.20 1.78
CA ARG A 703 -13.65 4.32 0.63
C ARG A 703 -14.97 3.57 0.72
N THR A 704 -15.22 2.88 1.84
CA THR A 704 -16.47 2.13 2.05
C THR A 704 -17.69 3.05 1.98
N LEU A 705 -17.58 4.27 2.50
CA LEU A 705 -18.62 5.29 2.36
C LEU A 705 -18.87 5.70 0.91
N ILE A 706 -17.80 5.85 0.10
CA ILE A 706 -17.89 6.18 -1.33
C ILE A 706 -18.51 5.02 -2.12
N GLU A 707 -18.19 3.77 -1.77
CA GLU A 707 -18.75 2.56 -2.37
C GLU A 707 -20.26 2.43 -2.06
N ASP A 708 -20.68 2.71 -0.82
CA ASP A 708 -22.08 2.62 -0.39
C ASP A 708 -22.96 3.76 -0.95
N GLU A 709 -22.47 5.01 -0.95
CA GLU A 709 -23.29 6.21 -1.16
C GLU A 709 -22.96 7.00 -2.44
N GLY A 710 -21.81 6.71 -3.06
CA GLY A 710 -21.30 7.38 -4.24
C GLY A 710 -20.47 8.63 -3.96
N ALA A 711 -19.38 8.80 -4.71
CA ALA A 711 -18.40 9.88 -4.52
C ALA A 711 -18.99 11.30 -4.63
N VAL A 712 -19.97 11.51 -5.51
CA VAL A 712 -20.60 12.83 -5.73
C VAL A 712 -21.41 13.25 -4.50
N LYS A 713 -22.11 12.30 -3.87
CA LYS A 713 -22.90 12.56 -2.66
C LYS A 713 -21.99 12.90 -1.48
N VAL A 714 -20.94 12.11 -1.26
CA VAL A 714 -19.93 12.37 -0.22
C VAL A 714 -19.29 13.75 -0.43
N ARG A 715 -18.89 14.09 -1.66
CA ARG A 715 -18.33 15.42 -1.99
C ARG A 715 -19.32 16.54 -1.69
N SER A 716 -20.59 16.37 -2.04
CA SER A 716 -21.63 17.38 -1.78
C SER A 716 -21.87 17.59 -0.29
N ILE A 717 -21.80 16.52 0.52
CA ILE A 717 -21.92 16.60 1.99
C ILE A 717 -20.72 17.35 2.58
N ILE A 718 -19.50 17.08 2.11
CA ILE A 718 -18.29 17.81 2.54
C ILE A 718 -18.48 19.31 2.25
N GLN A 719 -18.90 19.67 1.03
CA GLN A 719 -19.11 21.08 0.64
C GLN A 719 -20.25 21.77 1.39
N ALA A 720 -21.28 21.01 1.79
CA ALA A 720 -22.41 21.53 2.56
C ALA A 720 -22.08 21.74 4.06
N THR A 721 -20.90 21.30 4.52
CA THR A 721 -20.50 21.42 5.92
C THR A 721 -19.96 22.83 6.18
N SER A 722 -20.41 23.48 7.27
CA SER A 722 -20.08 24.87 7.61
C SER A 722 -18.69 25.04 8.25
N LEU A 723 -17.66 24.38 7.73
CA LEU A 723 -16.28 24.44 8.20
C LEU A 723 -15.42 25.36 7.30
N PRO A 724 -14.25 25.83 7.77
CA PRO A 724 -13.35 26.66 6.97
C PRO A 724 -12.98 26.00 5.63
N GLN A 725 -12.91 26.79 4.55
CA GLN A 725 -12.66 26.28 3.19
C GLN A 725 -11.36 25.45 3.09
N ASN A 726 -10.30 25.87 3.80
CA ASN A 726 -9.02 25.16 3.81
C ASN A 726 -9.14 23.71 4.32
N VAL A 727 -10.00 23.48 5.31
CA VAL A 727 -10.27 22.15 5.89
C VAL A 727 -11.09 21.29 4.92
N LEU A 728 -12.04 21.90 4.22
CA LEU A 728 -12.84 21.23 3.20
C LEU A 728 -11.97 20.82 2.01
N ASP A 729 -11.09 21.71 1.55
CA ASP A 729 -10.15 21.42 0.47
C ASP A 729 -9.19 20.29 0.87
N LEU A 730 -8.66 20.30 2.09
CA LEU A 730 -7.85 19.22 2.63
C LEU A 730 -8.58 17.87 2.59
N THR A 731 -9.82 17.85 3.08
CA THR A 731 -10.64 16.63 3.09
C THR A 731 -10.98 16.19 1.67
N HIS A 732 -11.22 17.12 0.74
CA HIS A 732 -11.43 16.78 -0.67
C HIS A 732 -10.21 16.10 -1.30
N HIS A 733 -9.00 16.57 -1.01
CA HIS A 733 -7.78 15.90 -1.48
C HIS A 733 -7.64 14.52 -0.86
N TYR A 734 -7.89 14.39 0.45
CA TYR A 734 -7.84 13.12 1.15
C TYR A 734 -8.87 12.11 0.61
N ALA A 735 -10.11 12.56 0.37
CA ALA A 735 -11.18 11.75 -0.23
C ALA A 735 -10.98 11.46 -1.72
N ALA A 736 -10.11 12.21 -2.41
CA ALA A 736 -9.73 11.94 -3.79
C ALA A 736 -8.65 10.84 -3.89
N LEU A 737 -7.88 10.57 -2.84
CA LEU A 737 -6.85 9.52 -2.82
C LEU A 737 -7.45 8.13 -3.12
N PRO A 738 -8.52 7.68 -2.44
CA PRO A 738 -9.20 6.45 -2.82
C PRO A 738 -9.68 6.43 -4.26
N ARG A 739 -10.06 7.58 -4.86
CA ARG A 739 -10.54 7.66 -6.25
C ARG A 739 -9.42 7.49 -7.29
N ILE A 740 -8.28 8.15 -7.07
CA ILE A 740 -7.07 7.96 -7.90
C ILE A 740 -6.63 6.49 -7.82
N MET A 741 -6.80 5.89 -6.64
CA MET A 741 -6.52 4.49 -6.37
C MET A 741 -7.68 3.53 -6.66
N ALA A 742 -8.87 3.98 -7.07
CA ALA A 742 -10.02 3.11 -7.39
C ALA A 742 -10.44 3.21 -8.86
N SER A 743 -9.78 4.06 -9.67
CA SER A 743 -10.06 4.16 -11.12
C SER A 743 -9.68 2.91 -11.94
N SER A 744 -9.50 1.75 -11.31
CA SER A 744 -9.45 0.44 -11.95
C SER A 744 -10.32 -0.63 -11.27
N THR A 745 -11.08 -0.29 -10.23
CA THR A 745 -12.01 -1.22 -9.58
C THR A 745 -13.41 -0.93 -10.09
N GLY A 746 -13.87 -1.70 -11.06
CA GLY A 746 -15.29 -1.87 -11.37
C GLY A 746 -15.88 -1.00 -12.48
N ASP A 747 -15.33 0.16 -12.80
CA ASP A 747 -15.48 0.70 -14.16
C ASP A 747 -14.31 0.14 -14.95
N ALA A 748 -14.60 -0.66 -15.99
CA ALA A 748 -13.62 -0.93 -17.04
C ALA A 748 -12.92 0.41 -17.34
N PRO A 749 -11.57 0.49 -17.33
CA PRO A 749 -10.89 1.74 -17.63
C PRO A 749 -11.57 2.29 -18.87
N ALA A 750 -12.20 3.47 -18.77
CA ALA A 750 -12.92 4.06 -19.89
C ALA A 750 -11.95 3.95 -21.06
N SER A 751 -12.29 3.07 -22.01
CA SER A 751 -11.27 2.52 -22.89
C SER A 751 -10.66 3.72 -23.60
N PRO A 752 -9.32 3.89 -23.59
CA PRO A 752 -8.73 5.10 -24.14
C PRO A 752 -9.23 5.26 -25.58
N PRO A 753 -9.64 6.48 -25.96
CA PRO A 753 -10.28 6.68 -27.25
C PRO A 753 -9.39 6.22 -28.38
N VAL A 754 -9.97 5.54 -29.35
CA VAL A 754 -9.20 5.02 -30.48
C VAL A 754 -9.07 6.11 -31.54
N ALA A 755 -7.84 6.40 -31.95
CA ALA A 755 -7.55 7.27 -33.08
C ALA A 755 -7.50 6.45 -34.39
N ILE A 756 -8.48 6.69 -35.26
CA ILE A 756 -8.60 6.04 -36.56
C ILE A 756 -8.10 7.00 -37.64
N VAL A 757 -6.95 6.70 -38.24
CA VAL A 757 -6.35 7.52 -39.29
C VAL A 757 -6.66 6.92 -40.65
N CYS A 758 -7.46 7.63 -41.44
CA CYS A 758 -7.87 7.18 -42.77
C CYS A 758 -6.80 7.54 -43.80
N VAL A 759 -6.17 6.53 -44.40
CA VAL A 759 -5.12 6.67 -45.42
C VAL A 759 -5.54 5.89 -46.67
N GLY A 760 -5.12 6.29 -47.87
CA GLY A 760 -5.52 5.60 -49.09
C GLY A 760 -5.20 6.38 -50.35
N MET A 761 -5.29 5.72 -51.51
CA MET A 761 -5.03 6.35 -52.80
C MET A 761 -6.06 7.44 -53.14
N ALA A 762 -5.69 8.38 -54.02
CA ALA A 762 -6.63 9.37 -54.53
C ALA A 762 -7.81 8.66 -55.24
N GLY A 763 -9.05 9.05 -54.90
CA GLY A 763 -10.25 8.45 -55.47
C GLY A 763 -10.75 7.14 -54.82
N SER A 764 -10.09 6.64 -53.76
CA SER A 764 -10.58 5.48 -52.99
C SER A 764 -11.79 5.79 -52.10
N GLY A 765 -12.09 7.08 -51.89
CA GLY A 765 -13.26 7.54 -51.17
C GLY A 765 -13.04 7.82 -49.68
N LYS A 766 -11.82 8.17 -49.25
CA LYS A 766 -11.46 8.53 -47.86
C LYS A 766 -12.46 9.47 -47.17
N THR A 767 -12.66 10.67 -47.71
CA THR A 767 -13.59 11.66 -47.13
C THR A 767 -15.05 11.18 -47.14
N THR A 768 -15.46 10.39 -48.13
CA THR A 768 -16.81 9.79 -48.17
C THR A 768 -16.97 8.68 -47.13
N PHE A 769 -15.93 7.89 -46.90
CA PHE A 769 -15.87 6.90 -45.83
C PHE A 769 -15.92 7.58 -44.47
N MET A 770 -15.13 8.64 -44.27
CA MET A 770 -15.13 9.48 -43.07
C MET A 770 -16.54 10.03 -42.75
N GLN A 771 -17.23 10.56 -43.76
CA GLN A 771 -18.61 11.02 -43.62
C GLN A 771 -19.55 9.90 -43.15
N ARG A 772 -19.41 8.69 -43.72
CA ARG A 772 -20.27 7.54 -43.41
C ARG A 772 -20.07 7.06 -41.97
N ILE A 773 -18.83 6.85 -41.54
CA ILE A 773 -18.53 6.39 -40.18
C ILE A 773 -18.92 7.44 -39.14
N ASN A 774 -18.76 8.73 -39.46
CA ASN A 774 -19.21 9.81 -38.59
C ASN A 774 -20.74 9.78 -38.40
N ALA A 775 -21.50 9.69 -39.50
CA ALA A 775 -22.96 9.59 -39.45
C ALA A 775 -23.45 8.35 -38.69
N HIS A 776 -22.75 7.22 -38.84
CA HIS A 776 -23.06 5.97 -38.14
C HIS A 776 -22.87 6.11 -36.62
N LEU A 777 -21.75 6.68 -36.17
CA LEU A 777 -21.48 6.93 -34.75
C LEU A 777 -22.43 7.95 -34.12
N HIS A 778 -22.83 8.98 -34.88
CA HIS A 778 -23.88 9.90 -34.46
C HIS A 778 -25.24 9.21 -34.29
N ALA A 779 -25.59 8.25 -35.15
CA ALA A 779 -26.83 7.48 -35.02
C ALA A 779 -26.86 6.60 -33.75
N GLN A 780 -25.70 6.14 -33.29
CA GLN A 780 -25.53 5.36 -32.05
C GLN A 780 -25.42 6.23 -30.78
N GLN A 781 -25.67 7.55 -30.87
CA GLN A 781 -25.48 8.51 -29.78
C GLN A 781 -24.05 8.55 -29.21
N ASN A 782 -23.05 8.23 -30.04
CA ASN A 782 -21.64 8.24 -29.66
C ASN A 782 -20.81 9.13 -30.61
N PRO A 783 -20.99 10.47 -30.57
CA PRO A 783 -20.37 11.36 -31.55
C PRO A 783 -18.83 11.31 -31.47
N PRO A 784 -18.13 11.07 -32.60
CA PRO A 784 -16.68 11.05 -32.61
C PRO A 784 -16.09 12.47 -32.60
N TYR A 785 -14.79 12.55 -32.34
CA TYR A 785 -14.03 13.79 -32.51
C TYR A 785 -13.29 13.76 -33.86
N VAL A 786 -13.69 14.64 -34.77
CA VAL A 786 -13.25 14.59 -36.18
C VAL A 786 -12.19 15.66 -36.47
N MET A 787 -11.08 15.23 -37.08
CA MET A 787 -9.97 16.07 -37.51
C MET A 787 -9.78 15.96 -39.03
N ASN A 788 -9.84 17.09 -39.74
CA ASN A 788 -9.50 17.19 -41.15
C ASN A 788 -8.07 17.72 -41.33
N LEU A 789 -7.20 16.90 -41.93
CA LEU A 789 -5.83 17.25 -42.29
C LEU A 789 -5.64 17.47 -43.80
N ASP A 790 -6.69 17.42 -44.62
CA ASP A 790 -6.61 17.75 -46.05
C ASP A 790 -6.84 19.26 -46.29
N PRO A 791 -5.80 20.04 -46.66
CA PRO A 791 -5.95 21.46 -46.94
C PRO A 791 -6.50 21.74 -48.35
N ALA A 792 -6.50 20.76 -49.26
CA ALA A 792 -6.90 20.91 -50.65
C ALA A 792 -8.38 20.56 -50.91
N VAL A 793 -9.12 20.13 -49.88
CA VAL A 793 -10.54 19.81 -49.98
C VAL A 793 -11.40 21.09 -50.07
N LEU A 794 -12.21 21.19 -51.14
CA LEU A 794 -13.06 22.37 -51.38
C LEU A 794 -14.22 22.49 -50.38
N SER A 795 -14.89 21.36 -50.10
CA SER A 795 -16.01 21.31 -49.16
C SER A 795 -16.02 19.97 -48.45
N VAL A 796 -16.02 20.01 -47.12
CA VAL A 796 -16.10 18.81 -46.27
C VAL A 796 -17.58 18.53 -46.00
N PRO A 797 -18.08 17.30 -46.27
CA PRO A 797 -19.50 16.98 -46.13
C PRO A 797 -19.92 16.61 -44.69
N PHE A 798 -19.08 16.90 -43.70
CA PHE A 798 -19.29 16.63 -42.28
C PHE A 798 -18.75 17.78 -41.43
N GLU A 799 -19.24 17.94 -40.19
CA GLU A 799 -18.72 18.91 -39.23
C GLU A 799 -17.41 18.40 -38.63
N SER A 800 -16.29 19.06 -38.94
CA SER A 800 -14.97 18.78 -38.35
C SER A 800 -14.75 19.62 -37.09
N ASN A 801 -14.25 19.00 -36.02
CA ASN A 801 -13.89 19.71 -34.78
C ASN A 801 -12.56 20.47 -34.91
N ILE A 802 -11.62 19.88 -35.66
CA ILE A 802 -10.34 20.50 -36.01
C ILE A 802 -10.21 20.44 -37.53
N ASP A 803 -10.06 21.59 -38.18
CA ASP A 803 -9.83 21.68 -39.62
C ASP A 803 -8.51 22.43 -39.87
N ILE A 804 -7.60 21.82 -40.63
CA ILE A 804 -6.35 22.46 -41.04
C ILE A 804 -6.58 23.77 -41.80
N ARG A 805 -7.72 23.89 -42.50
CA ARG A 805 -8.08 25.07 -43.31
C ARG A 805 -8.40 26.30 -42.45
N ASP A 806 -8.75 26.12 -41.18
CA ASP A 806 -8.96 27.23 -40.24
C ASP A 806 -7.64 27.90 -39.82
N SER A 807 -6.52 27.15 -39.90
CA SER A 807 -5.19 27.60 -39.46
C SER A 807 -4.27 27.97 -40.63
N VAL A 808 -4.44 27.33 -41.79
CA VAL A 808 -3.57 27.50 -42.94
C VAL A 808 -4.39 27.68 -44.22
N ASN A 809 -4.18 28.81 -44.90
CA ASN A 809 -4.80 29.07 -46.19
C ASN A 809 -3.95 28.46 -47.32
N TYR A 810 -4.40 27.31 -47.84
CA TYR A 810 -3.73 26.55 -48.90
C TYR A 810 -3.38 27.39 -50.14
N GLU A 811 -4.31 28.21 -50.63
CA GLU A 811 -4.09 29.03 -51.83
C GLU A 811 -3.03 30.10 -51.61
N GLU A 812 -3.00 30.66 -50.41
CA GLU A 812 -2.03 31.70 -50.05
C GLU A 812 -0.64 31.11 -49.86
N VAL A 813 -0.52 29.94 -49.22
CA VAL A 813 0.75 29.20 -49.11
C VAL A 813 1.32 28.88 -50.48
N MET A 814 0.48 28.43 -51.43
CA MET A 814 0.93 28.19 -52.80
C MET A 814 1.44 29.47 -53.49
N LYS A 815 0.76 30.61 -53.30
CA LYS A 815 1.13 31.90 -53.90
C LYS A 815 2.40 32.49 -53.26
N GLN A 816 2.49 32.51 -51.93
CA GLN A 816 3.59 33.12 -51.19
C GLN A 816 4.91 32.37 -51.38
N TYR A 817 4.86 31.03 -51.35
CA TYR A 817 6.06 30.19 -51.48
C TYR A 817 6.31 29.69 -52.92
N ASN A 818 5.47 30.11 -53.89
CA ASN A 818 5.53 29.70 -55.30
C ASN A 818 5.59 28.16 -55.48
N LEU A 819 4.70 27.45 -54.77
CA LEU A 819 4.67 26.00 -54.70
C LEU A 819 3.58 25.40 -55.59
N GLY A 820 3.86 24.24 -56.17
CA GLY A 820 2.84 23.41 -56.83
C GLY A 820 1.90 22.72 -55.82
N PRO A 821 0.82 22.06 -56.27
CA PRO A 821 -0.22 21.53 -55.39
C PRO A 821 0.28 20.62 -54.26
N ASN A 822 1.21 19.71 -54.56
CA ASN A 822 1.81 18.79 -53.57
C ASN A 822 2.74 19.52 -52.58
N GLY A 823 3.50 20.52 -53.07
CA GLY A 823 4.36 21.35 -52.23
C GLY A 823 3.54 22.24 -51.28
N GLY A 824 2.38 22.73 -51.74
CA GLY A 824 1.42 23.45 -50.91
C GLY A 824 0.84 22.59 -49.78
N ILE A 825 0.49 21.32 -50.07
CA ILE A 825 -0.02 20.38 -49.05
C ILE A 825 1.05 20.11 -48.00
N LEU A 826 2.27 19.76 -48.44
CA LEU A 826 3.40 19.47 -47.53
C LEU A 826 3.72 20.65 -46.62
N THR A 827 3.80 21.85 -47.18
CA THR A 827 4.10 23.07 -46.42
C THR A 827 2.99 23.40 -45.43
N SER A 828 1.73 23.17 -45.82
CA SER A 828 0.59 23.35 -44.92
C SER A 828 0.60 22.36 -43.75
N LEU A 829 0.94 21.09 -44.02
CA LEU A 829 1.13 20.08 -42.98
C LEU A 829 2.30 20.42 -42.05
N ASN A 830 3.42 20.93 -42.57
CA ASN A 830 4.57 21.35 -41.77
C ASN A 830 4.22 22.52 -40.82
N LEU A 831 3.49 23.52 -41.31
CA LEU A 831 3.00 24.62 -40.47
C LEU A 831 2.05 24.11 -39.40
N PHE A 832 1.16 23.18 -39.74
CA PHE A 832 0.24 22.55 -38.80
C PHE A 832 0.96 21.68 -37.75
N ALA A 833 2.03 20.98 -38.15
CA ALA A 833 2.85 20.14 -37.29
C ALA A 833 3.46 20.91 -36.09
N THR A 834 3.72 22.21 -36.25
CA THR A 834 4.23 23.06 -35.14
C THR A 834 3.26 23.21 -33.97
N LYS A 835 1.97 22.90 -34.17
CA LYS A 835 0.90 23.03 -33.16
C LYS A 835 0.41 21.68 -32.64
N VAL A 836 1.10 20.57 -32.94
CA VAL A 836 0.67 19.22 -32.58
C VAL A 836 0.50 19.03 -31.09
N ASP A 837 1.41 19.58 -30.27
CA ASP A 837 1.28 19.50 -28.81
C ASP A 837 -0.01 20.16 -28.30
N GLN A 838 -0.43 21.28 -28.91
CA GLN A 838 -1.68 21.95 -28.52
C GLN A 838 -2.91 21.11 -28.87
N ILE A 839 -2.85 20.41 -30.01
CA ILE A 839 -3.91 19.52 -30.48
C ILE A 839 -4.02 18.29 -29.58
N VAL A 840 -2.90 17.63 -29.27
CA VAL A 840 -2.87 16.47 -28.38
C VAL A 840 -3.37 16.83 -26.98
N ASN A 841 -2.91 17.95 -26.41
CA ASN A 841 -3.40 18.44 -25.12
C ASN A 841 -4.91 18.74 -25.14
N LEU A 842 -5.45 19.27 -26.24
CA LEU A 842 -6.89 19.49 -26.41
C LEU A 842 -7.66 18.17 -26.47
N LEU A 843 -7.15 17.19 -27.22
CA LEU A 843 -7.74 15.85 -27.32
C LEU A 843 -7.73 15.15 -25.95
N GLU A 844 -6.62 15.20 -25.21
CA GLU A 844 -6.50 14.60 -23.87
C GLU A 844 -7.44 15.25 -22.86
N LYS A 845 -7.59 16.57 -22.92
CA LYS A 845 -8.55 17.29 -22.06
C LYS A 845 -9.99 16.91 -22.37
N ARG A 846 -10.32 16.68 -23.64
CA ARG A 846 -11.67 16.32 -24.10
C ARG A 846 -11.98 14.83 -23.97
N ALA A 847 -10.96 13.98 -23.94
CA ALA A 847 -11.06 12.55 -23.64
C ALA A 847 -11.39 12.29 -22.16
N LYS A 848 -11.01 13.21 -21.27
CA LYS A 848 -11.35 13.14 -19.84
C LYS A 848 -12.74 13.71 -19.58
N PRO A 849 -13.51 13.13 -18.63
CA PRO A 849 -14.80 13.70 -18.22
C PRO A 849 -14.59 15.10 -17.60
N ASP A 850 -15.22 16.11 -18.20
CA ASP A 850 -15.07 17.51 -17.78
C ASP A 850 -15.85 17.77 -16.48
N PRO A 851 -15.18 18.15 -15.37
CA PRO A 851 -15.84 18.37 -14.09
C PRO A 851 -16.81 19.56 -14.07
N GLU A 852 -16.76 20.48 -15.05
CA GLU A 852 -17.62 21.66 -15.13
C GLU A 852 -18.93 21.44 -15.92
N LYS A 853 -19.00 20.39 -16.77
CA LYS A 853 -20.19 20.04 -17.59
C LYS A 853 -20.45 18.52 -17.53
N PRO A 854 -21.11 18.00 -16.47
CA PRO A 854 -21.28 16.56 -16.23
C PRO A 854 -22.20 15.84 -17.23
N GLU A 855 -22.96 16.57 -18.06
CA GLU A 855 -23.81 15.98 -19.11
C GLU A 855 -23.03 15.61 -20.38
N ARG A 856 -21.77 16.02 -20.50
CA ARG A 856 -20.97 15.79 -21.71
C ARG A 856 -20.25 14.44 -21.62
N LYS A 857 -20.71 13.48 -22.43
CA LYS A 857 -20.08 12.17 -22.57
C LYS A 857 -18.62 12.30 -23.06
N PRO A 858 -17.66 11.55 -22.49
CA PRO A 858 -16.28 11.50 -23.00
C PRO A 858 -16.24 10.95 -24.42
N ILE A 859 -15.18 11.31 -25.16
CA ILE A 859 -14.98 10.88 -26.54
C ILE A 859 -14.43 9.45 -26.54
N ASP A 860 -15.03 8.56 -27.31
CA ASP A 860 -14.58 7.17 -27.48
C ASP A 860 -13.79 6.97 -28.79
N ASN A 861 -14.04 7.78 -29.82
CA ASN A 861 -13.42 7.65 -31.15
C ASN A 861 -12.91 9.00 -31.67
N ILE A 862 -11.66 9.03 -32.13
CA ILE A 862 -11.04 10.16 -32.83
C ILE A 862 -10.86 9.76 -34.29
N LEU A 863 -11.41 10.54 -35.22
CA LEU A 863 -11.34 10.24 -36.65
C LEU A 863 -10.48 11.27 -37.36
N VAL A 864 -9.47 10.82 -38.12
CA VAL A 864 -8.52 11.69 -38.83
C VAL A 864 -8.62 11.47 -40.34
N ASP A 865 -9.02 12.50 -41.08
CA ASP A 865 -9.03 12.49 -42.56
C ASP A 865 -7.71 13.06 -43.09
N THR A 866 -7.06 12.33 -44.01
CA THR A 866 -5.73 12.68 -44.53
C THR A 866 -5.81 13.12 -46.00
N PRO A 867 -4.81 13.88 -46.49
CA PRO A 867 -4.80 14.37 -47.87
C PRO A 867 -4.97 13.29 -48.95
N GLY A 868 -5.53 13.71 -50.09
CA GLY A 868 -5.72 12.85 -51.26
C GLY A 868 -4.45 12.13 -51.74
N GLN A 869 -3.29 12.79 -51.66
CA GLN A 869 -1.97 12.28 -52.05
C GLN A 869 -1.26 11.61 -50.85
N ILE A 870 -1.22 10.28 -50.86
CA ILE A 870 -0.75 9.48 -49.72
C ILE A 870 0.73 9.73 -49.40
N GLU A 871 1.58 9.94 -50.40
CA GLU A 871 3.03 10.08 -50.21
C GLU A 871 3.39 11.34 -49.45
N VAL A 872 2.60 12.41 -49.62
CA VAL A 872 2.80 13.68 -48.93
C VAL A 872 2.49 13.57 -47.44
N PHE A 873 1.68 12.59 -47.02
CA PHE A 873 1.40 12.33 -45.61
C PHE A 873 2.35 11.28 -45.05
N VAL A 874 2.32 10.04 -45.56
CA VAL A 874 3.01 8.87 -44.97
C VAL A 874 4.54 9.01 -44.99
N TRP A 875 5.12 9.60 -46.04
CA TRP A 875 6.58 9.73 -46.17
C TRP A 875 7.11 11.08 -45.70
N SER A 876 6.23 11.99 -45.24
CA SER A 876 6.66 13.28 -44.73
C SER A 876 7.10 13.20 -43.27
N ALA A 877 8.01 14.10 -42.88
CA ALA A 877 8.38 14.28 -41.47
C ALA A 877 7.16 14.68 -40.63
N SER A 878 6.31 15.57 -41.16
CA SER A 878 5.11 16.06 -40.46
C SER A 878 4.06 14.99 -40.23
N GLY A 879 3.85 14.09 -41.20
CA GLY A 879 2.97 12.93 -41.03
C GLY A 879 3.52 11.96 -39.98
N THR A 880 4.83 11.69 -40.00
CA THR A 880 5.48 10.87 -38.96
C THR A 880 5.29 11.48 -37.57
N ILE A 881 5.56 12.77 -37.39
CA ILE A 881 5.40 13.48 -36.11
C ILE A 881 3.94 13.40 -35.63
N LEU A 882 2.98 13.66 -36.50
CA LEU A 882 1.55 13.59 -36.17
C LEU A 882 1.15 12.17 -35.70
N LEU A 883 1.57 11.14 -36.42
CA LEU A 883 1.26 9.74 -36.09
C LEU A 883 1.94 9.30 -34.79
N GLU A 884 3.21 9.65 -34.57
CA GLU A 884 3.94 9.33 -33.33
C GLU A 884 3.34 10.06 -32.13
N SER A 885 2.98 11.35 -32.28
CA SER A 885 2.34 12.11 -31.21
C SER A 885 0.95 11.58 -30.87
N LEU A 886 0.15 11.17 -31.86
CA LEU A 886 -1.15 10.54 -31.62
C LEU A 886 -0.99 9.16 -30.96
N ALA A 887 -0.09 8.32 -31.47
CA ALA A 887 0.19 7.00 -30.91
C ALA A 887 0.78 7.05 -29.50
N SER A 888 1.46 8.15 -29.14
CA SER A 888 1.97 8.35 -27.79
C SER A 888 0.87 8.66 -26.76
N SER A 889 -0.28 9.19 -27.18
CA SER A 889 -1.36 9.59 -26.28
C SER A 889 -2.60 8.70 -26.38
N PHE A 890 -2.84 8.07 -27.55
CA PHE A 890 -4.04 7.30 -27.85
C PHE A 890 -3.72 6.03 -28.65
N PRO A 891 -4.45 4.92 -28.44
CA PRO A 891 -4.40 3.77 -29.35
C PRO A 891 -4.70 4.21 -30.77
N THR A 892 -3.75 4.03 -31.69
CA THR A 892 -3.85 4.53 -33.05
C THR A 892 -3.90 3.38 -34.04
N VAL A 893 -4.92 3.37 -34.90
CA VAL A 893 -5.15 2.36 -35.94
C VAL A 893 -5.20 3.04 -37.32
N ILE A 894 -4.50 2.46 -38.29
CA ILE A 894 -4.50 2.93 -39.68
C ILE A 894 -5.62 2.22 -40.46
N ALA A 895 -6.56 2.98 -41.02
CA ALA A 895 -7.55 2.46 -41.94
C ALA A 895 -7.10 2.75 -43.39
N TYR A 896 -6.60 1.73 -44.09
CA TYR A 896 -6.14 1.85 -45.47
C TYR A 896 -7.29 1.60 -46.45
N ILE A 897 -7.81 2.68 -47.05
CA ILE A 897 -9.00 2.68 -47.91
C ILE A 897 -8.61 2.38 -49.37
N ILE A 898 -9.12 1.27 -49.89
CA ILE A 898 -8.86 0.72 -51.23
C ILE A 898 -10.12 0.81 -52.11
N ASP A 899 -9.94 1.09 -53.40
CA ASP A 899 -11.03 1.14 -54.40
C ASP A 899 -11.31 -0.25 -54.99
N THR A 900 -12.32 -0.98 -54.48
CA THR A 900 -12.59 -2.38 -54.85
C THR A 900 -12.78 -2.62 -56.36
N PRO A 901 -13.54 -1.80 -57.12
CA PRO A 901 -13.64 -1.94 -58.57
C PRO A 901 -12.32 -1.85 -59.34
N ARG A 902 -11.36 -1.03 -58.88
CA ARG A 902 -10.04 -0.91 -59.53
C ARG A 902 -9.10 -2.05 -59.13
N THR A 903 -9.21 -2.50 -57.90
CA THR A 903 -8.46 -3.65 -57.34
C THR A 903 -8.90 -4.99 -57.92
N ALA A 904 -9.92 -5.01 -58.79
CA ALA A 904 -10.32 -6.15 -59.59
C ALA A 904 -9.22 -6.75 -60.47
N SER A 905 -8.24 -5.94 -60.90
CA SER A 905 -7.09 -6.42 -61.68
C SER A 905 -5.99 -6.89 -60.72
N THR A 906 -5.42 -8.06 -61.00
CA THR A 906 -4.32 -8.67 -60.24
C THR A 906 -3.12 -7.73 -60.07
N SER A 907 -2.75 -6.98 -61.11
CA SER A 907 -1.67 -5.98 -61.08
C SER A 907 -1.92 -4.84 -60.07
N THR A 908 -3.16 -4.34 -60.02
CA THR A 908 -3.57 -3.24 -59.13
C THR A 908 -3.76 -3.73 -57.70
N PHE A 909 -4.24 -4.96 -57.53
CA PHE A 909 -4.29 -5.62 -56.24
C PHE A 909 -2.90 -5.75 -55.61
N MET A 910 -1.93 -6.32 -56.33
CA MET A 910 -0.56 -6.47 -55.84
C MET A 910 0.10 -5.12 -55.53
N SER A 911 -0.14 -4.11 -56.37
CA SER A 911 0.37 -2.76 -56.11
C SER A 911 -0.20 -2.20 -54.80
N ASN A 912 -1.51 -2.32 -54.56
CA ASN A 912 -2.15 -1.88 -53.32
C ASN A 912 -1.64 -2.65 -52.09
N MET A 913 -1.38 -3.95 -52.23
CA MET A 913 -0.83 -4.77 -51.14
C MET A 913 0.61 -4.38 -50.80
N LEU A 914 1.44 -4.09 -51.80
CA LEU A 914 2.78 -3.57 -51.58
C LEU A 914 2.78 -2.21 -50.88
N TYR A 915 1.86 -1.32 -51.27
CA TYR A 915 1.66 -0.07 -50.55
C TYR A 915 1.24 -0.29 -49.10
N ALA A 916 0.30 -1.22 -48.85
CA ALA A 916 -0.11 -1.58 -47.50
C ALA A 916 1.08 -2.08 -46.65
N CYS A 917 1.89 -2.98 -47.22
CA CYS A 917 3.12 -3.47 -46.60
C CYS A 917 4.10 -2.33 -46.28
N SER A 918 4.33 -1.45 -47.25
CA SER A 918 5.20 -0.30 -47.07
C SER A 918 4.72 0.67 -45.98
N ILE A 919 3.42 0.92 -45.89
CA ILE A 919 2.80 1.76 -44.84
C ILE A 919 2.95 1.07 -43.47
N LEU A 920 2.71 -0.24 -43.38
CA LEU A 920 2.83 -0.97 -42.13
C LEU A 920 4.27 -0.92 -41.59
N TYR A 921 5.27 -1.19 -42.42
CA TYR A 921 6.68 -1.10 -42.00
C TYR A 921 7.11 0.32 -41.64
N LYS A 922 6.59 1.32 -42.36
CA LYS A 922 6.91 2.72 -42.11
C LYS A 922 6.30 3.24 -40.80
N THR A 923 5.02 2.97 -40.58
CA THR A 923 4.27 3.48 -39.43
C THR A 923 4.42 2.60 -38.19
N LYS A 924 4.60 1.29 -38.39
CA LYS A 924 4.62 0.26 -37.36
C LYS A 924 3.33 0.21 -36.52
N LEU A 925 2.24 0.78 -37.02
CA LEU A 925 0.95 0.83 -36.31
C LEU A 925 0.01 -0.27 -36.82
N PRO A 926 -0.90 -0.80 -35.98
CA PRO A 926 -1.93 -1.74 -36.42
C PRO A 926 -2.76 -1.16 -37.57
N MET A 927 -2.98 -1.97 -38.60
CA MET A 927 -3.59 -1.53 -39.85
C MET A 927 -4.76 -2.43 -40.25
N ILE A 928 -5.81 -1.82 -40.83
CA ILE A 928 -6.98 -2.50 -41.39
C ILE A 928 -7.08 -2.14 -42.88
N LEU A 929 -7.23 -3.16 -43.73
CA LEU A 929 -7.52 -3.00 -45.15
C LEU A 929 -9.02 -2.81 -45.37
N VAL A 930 -9.43 -1.63 -45.82
CA VAL A 930 -10.84 -1.30 -46.05
C VAL A 930 -11.13 -1.25 -47.54
N PHE A 931 -11.77 -2.30 -48.05
CA PHE A 931 -12.19 -2.41 -49.44
C PHE A 931 -13.50 -1.63 -49.65
N ASN A 932 -13.39 -0.39 -50.13
CA ASN A 932 -14.53 0.51 -50.30
C ASN A 932 -15.25 0.29 -51.64
N LYS A 933 -16.50 0.78 -51.74
CA LYS A 933 -17.39 0.67 -52.91
C LYS A 933 -17.83 -0.77 -53.21
N THR A 934 -18.09 -1.56 -52.16
CA THR A 934 -18.65 -2.92 -52.30
C THR A 934 -20.03 -2.96 -52.96
N ASP A 935 -20.73 -1.83 -53.03
CA ASP A 935 -21.97 -1.66 -53.80
C ASP A 935 -21.78 -1.74 -55.32
N VAL A 936 -20.55 -1.52 -55.81
CA VAL A 936 -20.21 -1.60 -57.25
C VAL A 936 -19.62 -2.96 -57.60
N LYS A 937 -18.68 -3.46 -56.78
CA LYS A 937 -18.09 -4.80 -56.94
C LYS A 937 -17.84 -5.40 -55.56
N ASP A 938 -18.28 -6.64 -55.36
CA ASP A 938 -18.09 -7.36 -54.10
C ASP A 938 -16.60 -7.63 -53.81
N ALA A 939 -16.21 -7.60 -52.54
CA ALA A 939 -14.82 -7.73 -52.09
C ALA A 939 -14.39 -9.18 -51.78
N SER A 940 -15.28 -10.17 -51.94
CA SER A 940 -15.00 -11.58 -51.66
C SER A 940 -13.78 -12.13 -52.42
N PHE A 941 -13.58 -11.74 -53.68
CA PHE A 941 -12.42 -12.15 -54.47
C PHE A 941 -11.09 -11.72 -53.82
N ALA A 942 -11.05 -10.57 -53.16
CA ALA A 942 -9.85 -10.09 -52.49
C ALA A 942 -9.56 -10.91 -51.22
N LYS A 943 -10.60 -11.39 -50.53
CA LYS A 943 -10.44 -12.32 -49.40
C LYS A 943 -9.82 -13.63 -49.87
N GLU A 944 -10.40 -14.19 -50.93
CA GLU A 944 -9.94 -15.43 -51.55
C GLU A 944 -8.47 -15.31 -51.99
N TRP A 945 -8.09 -14.23 -52.66
CA TRP A 945 -6.71 -14.01 -53.11
C TRP A 945 -5.68 -13.80 -51.99
N MET A 946 -6.09 -13.34 -50.80
CA MET A 946 -5.19 -13.18 -49.67
C MET A 946 -5.02 -14.47 -48.85
N THR A 947 -6.04 -15.33 -48.83
CA THR A 947 -6.02 -16.58 -48.05
C THR A 947 -5.65 -17.81 -48.87
N ASP A 948 -5.86 -17.76 -50.18
CA ASP A 948 -5.63 -18.87 -51.11
C ASP A 948 -4.70 -18.40 -52.25
N PHE A 949 -3.43 -18.80 -52.11
CA PHE A 949 -2.38 -18.54 -53.08
C PHE A 949 -2.67 -19.15 -54.46
N GLU A 950 -3.25 -20.36 -54.52
CA GLU A 950 -3.58 -21.03 -55.77
C GLU A 950 -4.71 -20.29 -56.51
N ALA A 951 -5.69 -19.76 -55.77
CA ALA A 951 -6.75 -18.94 -56.32
C ALA A 951 -6.22 -17.63 -56.93
N PHE A 952 -5.25 -16.98 -56.27
CA PHE A 952 -4.59 -15.79 -56.82
C PHE A 952 -3.74 -16.12 -58.07
N GLN A 953 -2.95 -17.20 -58.04
CA GLN A 953 -2.17 -17.63 -59.20
C GLN A 953 -3.06 -17.98 -60.40
N ALA A 954 -4.19 -18.66 -60.16
CA ALA A 954 -5.15 -18.97 -61.20
C ALA A 954 -5.79 -17.70 -61.78
N ALA A 955 -6.03 -16.67 -60.96
CA ALA A 955 -6.50 -15.38 -61.43
C ALA A 955 -5.44 -14.63 -62.25
N LEU A 956 -4.17 -14.68 -61.83
CA LEU A 956 -3.04 -14.08 -62.55
C LEU A 956 -2.84 -14.73 -63.92
N GLN A 957 -2.90 -16.07 -64.00
CA GLN A 957 -2.81 -16.80 -65.27
C GLN A 957 -3.98 -16.45 -66.21
N ARG A 958 -5.20 -16.30 -65.69
CA ARG A 958 -6.35 -15.86 -66.50
C ARG A 958 -6.20 -14.42 -67.00
N ASP A 959 -5.64 -13.52 -66.18
CA ASP A 959 -5.35 -12.13 -66.59
C ASP A 959 -4.23 -12.08 -67.66
N GLU A 960 -3.21 -12.95 -67.56
CA GLU A 960 -2.14 -13.12 -68.56
C GLU A 960 -2.67 -13.71 -69.88
N GLU A 961 -3.58 -14.69 -69.83
CA GLU A 961 -4.20 -15.32 -71.01
C GLU A 961 -5.21 -14.42 -71.71
N SER A 962 -5.84 -13.49 -70.98
CA SER A 962 -6.93 -12.64 -71.51
C SER A 962 -6.47 -11.35 -72.19
N ASP A 963 -5.15 -11.08 -72.25
CA ASP A 963 -4.56 -9.85 -72.82
C ASP A 963 -5.17 -8.55 -72.25
N THR A 964 -5.80 -8.64 -71.07
CA THR A 964 -6.45 -7.51 -70.36
C THR A 964 -5.44 -6.58 -69.68
N LEU A 965 -4.16 -6.96 -69.69
CA LEU A 965 -3.02 -6.08 -69.42
C LEU A 965 -2.73 -5.10 -70.59
N GLY A 966 -3.59 -5.05 -71.60
CA GLY A 966 -3.51 -4.13 -72.74
C GLY A 966 -4.57 -3.02 -72.70
N GLY A 967 -4.24 -1.89 -72.08
CA GLY A 967 -5.10 -0.70 -72.04
C GLY A 967 -4.37 0.64 -72.17
N VAL A 968 -3.95 0.96 -73.40
CA VAL A 968 -3.82 2.31 -74.05
C VAL A 968 -2.80 3.29 -73.42
N GLU A 969 -1.70 3.74 -74.05
CA GLU A 969 -1.57 4.26 -75.42
C GLU A 969 -0.09 4.15 -75.91
N GLY A 970 0.13 3.57 -77.10
CA GLY A 970 1.34 3.86 -77.91
C GLY A 970 2.42 2.77 -78.04
N GLY A 971 2.21 1.82 -78.96
CA GLY A 971 3.24 1.39 -79.91
C GLY A 971 4.28 0.33 -79.50
N GLY A 972 4.04 -0.90 -79.93
CA GLY A 972 5.07 -1.76 -80.52
C GLY A 972 6.05 -2.50 -79.58
N HIS A 973 5.93 -3.83 -79.60
CA HIS A 973 6.92 -4.84 -79.16
C HIS A 973 7.12 -5.03 -77.64
N GLY A 974 6.50 -6.08 -77.10
CA GLY A 974 7.18 -7.04 -76.22
C GLY A 974 7.51 -6.65 -74.77
N GLY A 975 6.54 -6.17 -73.99
CA GLY A 975 6.59 -6.18 -72.52
C GLY A 975 5.24 -6.71 -71.98
N SER A 976 5.14 -7.61 -71.00
CA SER A 976 6.07 -7.93 -69.92
C SER A 976 5.81 -9.34 -69.33
N GLY A 977 6.46 -10.39 -69.84
CA GLY A 977 6.60 -11.66 -69.08
C GLY A 977 7.35 -11.45 -67.76
N TYR A 978 8.12 -10.37 -67.66
CA TYR A 978 8.77 -9.92 -66.43
C TYR A 978 7.79 -9.48 -65.34
N MET A 979 6.69 -8.79 -65.69
CA MET A 979 5.71 -8.35 -64.68
C MET A 979 4.92 -9.53 -64.14
N GLY A 980 4.53 -10.50 -64.99
CA GLY A 980 3.92 -11.75 -64.57
C GLY A 980 4.83 -12.57 -63.64
N SER A 981 6.10 -12.75 -64.04
CA SER A 981 7.11 -13.41 -63.21
C SER A 981 7.37 -12.68 -61.88
N LEU A 982 7.41 -11.34 -61.90
CA LEU A 982 7.62 -10.52 -60.71
C LEU A 982 6.42 -10.61 -59.77
N LEU A 983 5.20 -10.48 -60.29
CA LEU A 983 3.97 -10.63 -59.50
C LEU A 983 3.89 -12.01 -58.85
N ASN A 984 4.27 -13.06 -59.57
CA ASN A 984 4.31 -14.43 -59.05
C ASN A 984 5.39 -14.62 -57.97
N SER A 985 6.58 -14.05 -58.16
CA SER A 985 7.63 -14.07 -57.12
C SER A 985 7.24 -13.26 -55.88
N MET A 986 6.59 -12.11 -56.06
CA MET A 986 6.16 -11.25 -54.97
C MET A 986 4.97 -11.81 -54.21
N SER A 987 4.03 -12.49 -54.87
CA SER A 987 2.89 -13.13 -54.19
C SER A 987 3.31 -14.23 -53.23
N LEU A 988 4.39 -14.95 -53.53
CA LEU A 988 4.90 -16.04 -52.68
C LEU A 988 5.61 -15.50 -51.42
N VAL A 989 6.24 -14.33 -51.51
CA VAL A 989 6.88 -13.66 -50.35
C VAL A 989 5.84 -12.96 -49.47
N LEU A 990 4.74 -12.48 -50.06
CA LEU A 990 3.73 -11.71 -49.35
C LEU A 990 2.61 -12.58 -48.75
N GLU A 991 2.58 -13.89 -49.01
CA GLU A 991 1.59 -14.82 -48.43
C GLU A 991 1.64 -14.83 -46.89
N GLU A 992 2.85 -14.94 -46.31
CA GLU A 992 3.07 -14.87 -44.85
C GLU A 992 2.71 -13.49 -44.29
N PHE A 993 2.74 -12.45 -45.11
CA PHE A 993 2.33 -11.11 -44.72
C PHE A 993 0.80 -10.92 -44.74
N TYR A 994 0.09 -11.62 -45.63
CA TYR A 994 -1.36 -11.49 -45.78
C TYR A 994 -2.16 -12.18 -44.67
N SER A 995 -1.62 -13.23 -44.05
CA SER A 995 -2.30 -13.95 -42.96
C SER A 995 -2.60 -13.07 -41.75
N ASP A 996 -1.81 -12.02 -41.55
CA ASP A 996 -1.83 -11.20 -40.33
C ASP A 996 -2.59 -9.87 -40.51
N LEU A 997 -3.06 -9.58 -41.73
CA LEU A 997 -3.78 -8.35 -42.05
C LEU A 997 -5.30 -8.53 -41.97
N SER A 998 -5.95 -7.72 -41.14
CA SER A 998 -7.41 -7.67 -41.07
C SER A 998 -7.98 -6.94 -42.28
N MET A 999 -9.01 -7.53 -42.89
CA MET A 999 -9.70 -6.99 -44.06
C MET A 999 -11.20 -6.86 -43.83
N VAL A 1000 -11.75 -5.73 -44.25
CA VAL A 1000 -13.20 -5.45 -44.18
C VAL A 1000 -13.69 -4.84 -45.50
N GLY A 1001 -14.82 -5.35 -46.01
CA GLY A 1001 -15.49 -4.81 -47.18
C GLY A 1001 -16.57 -3.79 -46.78
N VAL A 1002 -16.44 -2.54 -47.22
CA VAL A 1002 -17.36 -1.46 -46.84
C VAL A 1002 -17.98 -0.77 -48.06
N SER A 1003 -19.26 -0.42 -47.99
CA SER A 1003 -19.84 0.57 -48.92
C SER A 1003 -20.06 1.89 -48.18
N SER A 1004 -19.23 2.90 -48.48
CA SER A 1004 -19.44 4.25 -47.95
C SER A 1004 -20.78 4.88 -48.38
N ARG A 1005 -21.40 4.37 -49.45
CA ARG A 1005 -22.68 4.84 -49.99
C ARG A 1005 -23.89 4.16 -49.34
N LEU A 1006 -23.84 2.84 -49.13
CA LEU A 1006 -24.96 2.11 -48.52
C LEU A 1006 -24.83 2.00 -47.00
N GLY A 1007 -23.60 2.05 -46.48
CA GLY A 1007 -23.28 1.85 -45.06
C GLY A 1007 -23.12 0.38 -44.66
N THR A 1008 -23.13 -0.55 -45.61
CA THR A 1008 -22.88 -1.98 -45.37
C THR A 1008 -21.42 -2.22 -44.98
N GLY A 1009 -21.18 -3.07 -43.98
CA GLY A 1009 -19.84 -3.41 -43.49
C GLY A 1009 -19.22 -2.42 -42.50
N VAL A 1010 -19.93 -1.35 -42.11
CA VAL A 1010 -19.42 -0.37 -41.13
C VAL A 1010 -19.34 -0.96 -39.72
N ASP A 1011 -20.29 -1.83 -39.34
CA ASP A 1011 -20.25 -2.53 -38.05
C ASP A 1011 -19.03 -3.47 -37.95
N GLU A 1012 -18.82 -4.28 -38.99
CA GLU A 1012 -17.64 -5.17 -39.12
C GLU A 1012 -16.32 -4.39 -39.07
N PHE A 1013 -16.30 -3.16 -39.60
CA PHE A 1013 -15.14 -2.27 -39.50
C PHE A 1013 -14.84 -1.88 -38.05
N PHE A 1014 -15.86 -1.50 -37.26
CA PHE A 1014 -15.64 -1.14 -35.86
C PHE A 1014 -15.28 -2.36 -34.98
N GLU A 1015 -15.76 -3.56 -35.31
CA GLU A 1015 -15.29 -4.80 -34.69
C GLU A 1015 -13.79 -5.02 -34.94
N ALA A 1016 -13.33 -4.86 -36.19
CA ALA A 1016 -11.92 -4.95 -36.53
C ALA A 1016 -11.05 -3.85 -35.87
N VAL A 1017 -11.61 -2.65 -35.67
CA VAL A 1017 -10.94 -1.55 -34.95
C VAL A 1017 -10.69 -1.92 -33.49
N GLU A 1018 -11.66 -2.56 -32.82
CA GLU A 1018 -11.49 -2.96 -31.42
C GLU A 1018 -10.48 -4.11 -31.28
N GLU A 1019 -10.44 -5.05 -32.23
CA GLU A 1019 -9.39 -6.08 -32.31
C GLU A 1019 -8.00 -5.44 -32.46
N LYS A 1020 -7.83 -4.51 -33.41
CA LYS A 1020 -6.53 -3.84 -33.67
C LYS A 1020 -6.11 -2.89 -32.55
N LYS A 1021 -7.04 -2.35 -31.78
CA LYS A 1021 -6.74 -1.62 -30.53
C LYS A 1021 -6.11 -2.53 -29.48
N GLN A 1022 -6.58 -3.76 -29.34
CA GLN A 1022 -5.98 -4.73 -28.42
C GLN A 1022 -4.56 -5.11 -28.88
N GLU A 1023 -4.36 -5.30 -30.19
CA GLU A 1023 -3.04 -5.49 -30.79
C GLU A 1023 -2.09 -4.33 -30.51
N PHE A 1024 -2.56 -3.08 -30.65
CA PHE A 1024 -1.79 -1.88 -30.28
C PHE A 1024 -1.29 -1.94 -28.84
N MET A 1025 -2.18 -2.30 -27.90
CA MET A 1025 -1.85 -2.35 -26.48
C MET A 1025 -0.91 -3.49 -26.12
N ARG A 1026 -1.02 -4.63 -26.81
CA ARG A 1026 -0.21 -5.82 -26.56
C ARG A 1026 1.20 -5.69 -27.12
N ASP A 1027 1.32 -5.22 -28.36
CA ASP A 1027 2.57 -5.36 -29.13
C ASP A 1027 3.27 -4.01 -29.31
N TYR A 1028 2.56 -2.94 -29.68
CA TYR A 1028 3.16 -1.64 -29.96
C TYR A 1028 3.47 -0.83 -28.70
N TYR A 1029 2.55 -0.82 -27.73
CA TYR A 1029 2.66 0.00 -26.53
C TYR A 1029 3.90 -0.33 -25.65
N PRO A 1030 4.25 -1.61 -25.41
CA PRO A 1030 5.48 -1.95 -24.67
C PRO A 1030 6.75 -1.52 -25.39
N GLU A 1031 6.81 -1.67 -26.71
CA GLU A 1031 7.97 -1.26 -27.51
C GLU A 1031 8.15 0.27 -27.51
N LEU A 1032 7.04 1.03 -27.54
CA LEU A 1032 7.05 2.47 -27.39
C LEU A 1032 7.60 2.90 -26.01
N GLN A 1033 7.19 2.22 -24.94
CA GLN A 1033 7.71 2.47 -23.59
C GLN A 1033 9.20 2.18 -23.48
N ARG A 1034 9.68 1.06 -24.06
CA ARG A 1034 11.11 0.71 -24.10
C ARG A 1034 11.95 1.79 -24.78
N ARG A 1035 11.53 2.23 -25.97
CA ARG A 1035 12.24 3.31 -26.70
C ARG A 1035 12.24 4.64 -25.96
N ARG A 1036 11.17 4.94 -25.21
CA ARG A 1036 11.10 6.15 -24.38
C ARG A 1036 12.10 6.07 -23.23
N GLN A 1037 12.18 4.94 -22.54
CA GLN A 1037 13.15 4.71 -21.47
C GLN A 1037 14.59 4.80 -21.98
N GLU A 1038 14.91 4.15 -23.10
CA GLU A 1038 16.23 4.23 -23.74
C GLU A 1038 16.62 5.67 -24.11
N ARG A 1039 15.68 6.46 -24.66
CA ARG A 1039 15.92 7.87 -25.00
C ARG A 1039 16.11 8.74 -23.76
N GLU A 1040 15.36 8.50 -22.69
CA GLU A 1040 15.51 9.19 -21.40
C GLU A 1040 16.85 8.84 -20.75
N GLU A 1041 17.29 7.58 -20.82
CA GLU A 1041 18.61 7.12 -20.37
C GLU A 1041 19.75 7.71 -21.20
N GLN A 1042 19.63 7.77 -22.53
CA GLN A 1042 20.62 8.41 -23.40
C GLN A 1042 20.70 9.92 -23.13
N LYS A 1043 19.56 10.61 -22.96
CA LYS A 1043 19.54 12.02 -22.55
C LYS A 1043 20.19 12.21 -21.18
N LYS A 1044 19.95 11.30 -20.23
CA LYS A 1044 20.57 11.33 -18.91
C LYS A 1044 22.09 11.13 -19.02
N LYS A 1045 22.56 10.13 -19.77
CA LYS A 1045 23.99 9.88 -20.05
C LYS A 1045 24.65 11.06 -20.77
N SER A 1046 23.98 11.69 -21.74
CA SER A 1046 24.48 12.88 -22.45
C SER A 1046 24.58 14.08 -21.51
N ARG A 1047 23.53 14.33 -20.71
CA ARG A 1047 23.51 15.41 -19.72
C ARG A 1047 24.58 15.20 -18.64
N ASP A 1048 24.80 13.97 -18.20
CA ASP A 1048 25.82 13.63 -17.21
C ASP A 1048 27.24 13.77 -17.80
N LYS A 1049 27.42 13.48 -19.10
CA LYS A 1049 28.67 13.70 -19.83
C LYS A 1049 28.95 15.19 -20.06
N GLU A 1050 27.93 15.99 -20.36
CA GLU A 1050 28.03 17.46 -20.44
C GLU A 1050 28.28 18.11 -19.08
N LEU A 1051 27.60 17.65 -18.02
CA LEU A 1051 27.87 18.07 -16.65
C LEU A 1051 29.30 17.72 -16.24
N GLY A 1052 29.77 16.51 -16.59
CA GLY A 1052 31.14 16.08 -16.36
C GLY A 1052 32.15 17.00 -17.06
N LYS A 1053 31.92 17.36 -18.32
CA LYS A 1053 32.76 18.33 -19.05
C LYS A 1053 32.72 19.73 -18.44
N MET A 1054 31.55 20.22 -18.03
CA MET A 1054 31.41 21.52 -17.34
C MET A 1054 32.11 21.53 -15.97
N MET A 1055 32.00 20.45 -15.20
CA MET A 1055 32.68 20.31 -13.91
C MET A 1055 34.20 20.23 -14.08
N GLN A 1056 34.68 19.60 -15.15
CA GLN A 1056 36.09 19.55 -15.49
C GLN A 1056 36.62 20.93 -15.93
N GLY A 1057 35.80 21.72 -16.64
CA GLY A 1057 36.10 23.11 -17.00
C GLY A 1057 36.08 24.10 -15.81
N MET A 1058 35.32 23.81 -14.75
CA MET A 1058 35.28 24.64 -13.52
C MET A 1058 36.36 24.28 -12.49
N SER A 1059 37.05 23.14 -12.65
CA SER A 1059 38.13 22.69 -11.75
C SER A 1059 39.49 23.34 -12.05
N MET A 1060 39.66 23.94 -13.25
CA MET A 1060 40.87 24.68 -13.62
C MET A 1060 40.65 26.19 -13.47
N GLY A 1061 41.02 26.74 -12.31
CA GLY A 1061 41.07 28.19 -12.08
C GLY A 1061 42.38 28.80 -12.57
N GLN A 1062 42.28 29.65 -13.61
CA GLN A 1062 43.19 30.75 -14.01
C GLN A 1062 44.70 30.47 -14.23
N GLU A 1063 45.09 30.35 -15.50
CA GLU A 1063 46.18 31.13 -16.11
C GLU A 1063 45.84 31.45 -17.59
N PRO A 1064 46.24 32.61 -18.15
CA PRO A 1064 46.03 32.91 -19.56
C PRO A 1064 47.15 32.26 -20.37
N VAL A 1065 46.82 31.26 -21.19
CA VAL A 1065 47.78 30.67 -22.14
C VAL A 1065 47.22 30.77 -23.55
N GLU A 1066 48.10 31.21 -24.44
CA GLU A 1066 47.88 31.52 -25.85
C GLU A 1066 47.22 30.38 -26.63
N ARG A 1067 46.38 30.75 -27.60
CA ARG A 1067 45.89 29.84 -28.63
C ARG A 1067 47.05 29.45 -29.55
N THR A 1068 47.40 28.19 -29.54
CA THR A 1068 48.02 27.52 -30.69
C THR A 1068 47.06 26.43 -31.14
N ASP A 1069 46.59 26.58 -32.38
CA ASP A 1069 45.95 25.54 -33.16
C ASP A 1069 46.90 24.34 -33.24
N ASP A 1070 46.40 23.14 -33.01
CA ASP A 1070 46.80 21.93 -33.73
C ASP A 1070 45.77 20.83 -33.48
N ASP A 1071 45.31 20.26 -34.59
CA ASP A 1071 44.46 19.08 -34.73
C ASP A 1071 45.12 17.85 -34.05
N ASP A 1072 44.30 16.95 -33.51
CA ASP A 1072 44.29 15.52 -33.86
C ASP A 1072 43.44 14.68 -32.89
N ASP A 1073 42.57 13.87 -33.51
CA ASP A 1073 42.07 12.55 -33.14
C ASP A 1073 41.35 12.31 -31.80
N ILE A 1074 40.02 12.19 -31.90
CA ILE A 1074 39.26 11.26 -31.05
C ILE A 1074 38.61 10.21 -31.96
N ASP A 1075 39.14 9.01 -31.87
CA ASP A 1075 38.64 7.76 -32.45
C ASP A 1075 37.14 7.58 -32.18
N VAL A 1076 36.36 7.61 -33.26
CA VAL A 1076 34.99 7.09 -33.29
C VAL A 1076 35.10 5.59 -33.54
N VAL A 1077 34.96 4.79 -32.49
CA VAL A 1077 34.74 3.35 -32.65
C VAL A 1077 33.32 3.18 -33.18
N SER A 1078 33.26 2.91 -34.48
CA SER A 1078 32.14 2.34 -35.22
C SER A 1078 31.81 0.95 -34.70
N ASP A 1079 30.52 0.66 -34.55
CA ASP A 1079 29.99 -0.64 -34.93
C ASP A 1079 28.83 -0.39 -35.90
N ASP A 1080 29.02 -0.92 -37.09
CA ASP A 1080 28.15 -0.90 -38.26
C ASP A 1080 26.97 -1.85 -38.06
N ASP A 1081 25.78 -1.40 -38.46
CA ASP A 1081 24.84 -2.22 -39.22
C ASP A 1081 24.27 -1.32 -40.32
N GLU A 1082 24.64 -1.64 -41.56
CA GLU A 1082 24.34 -0.90 -42.79
C GLU A 1082 22.86 -1.08 -43.21
N ASP A 1083 22.17 0.03 -43.49
CA ASP A 1083 21.38 0.18 -44.72
C ASP A 1083 21.13 1.66 -45.08
N SER A 1084 21.95 2.09 -46.04
CA SER A 1084 21.96 3.23 -46.98
C SER A 1084 21.21 4.55 -46.72
N ASP A 1085 22.03 5.60 -46.51
CA ASP A 1085 22.10 6.87 -47.27
C ASP A 1085 20.82 7.66 -47.60
N ASP A 1086 20.49 8.64 -46.74
CA ASP A 1086 19.99 9.96 -47.22
C ASP A 1086 20.05 11.14 -46.20
N GLU A 1087 20.84 11.06 -45.12
CA GLU A 1087 20.77 12.09 -44.04
C GLU A 1087 21.76 13.26 -44.13
N LYS A 1088 22.76 13.23 -45.02
CA LYS A 1088 23.78 14.32 -45.11
C LYS A 1088 23.28 15.63 -45.76
N LYS A 1089 22.01 15.74 -46.18
CA LYS A 1089 21.44 16.97 -46.75
C LYS A 1089 20.53 17.77 -45.82
N LYS A 1090 20.08 17.21 -44.68
CA LYS A 1090 19.12 17.88 -43.79
C LYS A 1090 19.71 19.06 -43.01
N GLU A 1091 20.99 18.99 -42.62
CA GLU A 1091 21.62 20.04 -41.80
C GLU A 1091 21.74 21.39 -42.54
N SER A 1092 22.00 21.39 -43.86
CA SER A 1092 22.13 22.63 -44.65
C SER A 1092 20.81 23.40 -44.88
N LEU A 1093 19.67 22.72 -44.77
CA LEU A 1093 18.34 23.31 -44.97
C LEU A 1093 17.80 23.92 -43.67
N GLN A 1094 18.13 23.32 -42.53
CA GLN A 1094 17.74 23.78 -41.21
C GLN A 1094 18.47 25.08 -40.84
N GLU A 1095 19.75 25.20 -41.21
CA GLU A 1095 20.53 26.45 -41.07
C GLU A 1095 20.00 27.58 -41.98
N ARG A 1096 19.60 27.26 -43.23
CA ARG A 1096 18.93 28.25 -44.11
C ARG A 1096 17.56 28.68 -43.58
N TYR A 1097 16.84 27.79 -42.91
CA TYR A 1097 15.53 28.08 -42.33
C TYR A 1097 15.64 28.97 -41.09
N GLN A 1098 16.65 28.75 -40.24
CA GLN A 1098 16.95 29.61 -39.09
C GLN A 1098 17.46 30.99 -39.49
N ALA A 1099 18.22 31.10 -40.59
CA ALA A 1099 18.63 32.38 -41.14
C ALA A 1099 17.45 33.19 -41.74
N ALA A 1100 16.40 32.52 -42.23
CA ALA A 1100 15.20 33.17 -42.79
C ALA A 1100 14.17 33.60 -41.73
N MET A 1101 14.25 33.05 -40.50
CA MET A 1101 13.39 33.41 -39.36
C MET A 1101 13.90 34.61 -38.56
N GLY A 1102 15.04 35.20 -38.94
CA GLY A 1102 15.71 36.27 -38.21
C GLY A 1102 15.19 37.70 -38.44
N ASP A 1103 14.24 37.92 -39.33
CA ASP A 1103 13.69 39.25 -39.60
C ASP A 1103 12.27 39.11 -40.20
N ASN A 1104 11.22 39.22 -39.39
CA ASN A 1104 9.92 39.79 -39.77
C ASN A 1104 8.91 39.77 -38.59
N ASP A 1105 8.51 40.97 -38.19
CA ASP A 1105 7.72 41.32 -37.00
C ASP A 1105 6.18 41.17 -37.20
N ASP A 1106 5.74 40.23 -38.06
CA ASP A 1106 4.34 40.12 -38.51
C ASP A 1106 3.56 38.91 -37.93
N SER A 1107 4.12 38.16 -36.96
CA SER A 1107 3.46 36.97 -36.37
C SER A 1107 2.29 37.28 -35.41
N VAL A 1108 2.11 38.56 -35.04
CA VAL A 1108 1.09 38.99 -34.05
C VAL A 1108 -0.35 38.91 -34.59
N MET A 1109 -0.55 38.98 -35.91
CA MET A 1109 -1.89 38.94 -36.52
C MET A 1109 -2.49 37.52 -36.60
N ALA A 1110 -1.65 36.48 -36.72
CA ALA A 1110 -2.12 35.10 -36.81
C ALA A 1110 -2.59 34.55 -35.44
N ASP A 1111 -1.85 34.85 -34.37
CA ASP A 1111 -2.20 34.48 -32.99
C ASP A 1111 -3.50 35.15 -32.51
N ALA A 1112 -3.76 36.38 -32.94
CA ALA A 1112 -4.99 37.10 -32.61
C ALA A 1112 -6.23 36.46 -33.25
N SER A 1113 -6.11 35.88 -34.45
CA SER A 1113 -7.23 35.22 -35.14
C SER A 1113 -7.63 33.89 -34.48
N PHE A 1114 -6.63 33.12 -34.02
CA PHE A 1114 -6.82 31.83 -33.35
C PHE A 1114 -7.28 31.98 -31.90
N ALA A 1115 -6.80 32.99 -31.17
CA ALA A 1115 -7.33 33.33 -29.84
C ALA A 1115 -8.82 33.72 -29.90
N LYS A 1116 -9.25 34.36 -31.00
CA LYS A 1116 -10.66 34.70 -31.26
C LYS A 1116 -11.51 33.47 -31.58
N TYR A 1117 -10.92 32.43 -32.17
CA TYR A 1117 -11.54 31.12 -32.42
C TYR A 1117 -11.69 30.30 -31.13
N LEU A 1118 -10.65 30.24 -30.29
CA LEU A 1118 -10.70 29.60 -28.97
C LEU A 1118 -11.75 30.24 -28.05
N TYR A 1119 -11.97 31.55 -28.16
CA TYR A 1119 -13.05 32.24 -27.45
C TYR A 1119 -14.45 31.89 -27.98
N LYS A 1120 -14.56 31.44 -29.23
CA LYS A 1120 -15.82 31.05 -29.88
C LYS A 1120 -16.22 29.60 -29.59
N GLN A 1121 -15.29 28.75 -29.14
CA GLN A 1121 -15.49 27.33 -28.83
C GLN A 1121 -15.55 26.97 -27.32
N LYS A 1122 -15.54 27.97 -26.42
CA LYS A 1122 -15.73 27.77 -24.97
C LYS A 1122 -17.18 27.46 -24.60
#